data_AF-A0A177ENI8-F1
#
_entry.id   AF-A0A177ENI8-F1
#
_cell.length_a   1.000
_cell.length_b   1.000
_cell.length_c   1.000
_cell.angle_alpha   90.00
_cell.angle_beta   90.00
_cell.angle_gamma   90.00
#
_symmetry.space_group_name_H-M   'P 1'
#
loop_
_entity.id
_entity.type
_entity.pdbx_description
1 polymer ?
#
loop_
_entity_poly.entity_id
_entity_poly.type
_entity_poly.pdbx_seq_one_letter_code
_entity_poly.pdbx_strand_id
1 'polypeptide(L)'
;MNNNMIIILLLVLYTVHTRLNISDIITIGDTLITKQNNLLIHPNGPLNPLIGYITHKNGYMHNKRFYTPEINTEYKLYIIDSIRYNDRLNYEYIRNPVKDKVYNDIDNVNKYLTQYHTQLIKIFPSSDQSLSIISGVSDGLTSFLLKDKVKPQNMYILAGLFILSEQIDINIRIHNKRLILKSINDKYTYIDINLYIYETDQTYSKNNLKKWCKDIKYLIEFLKECISNTNIKYVYNIPSTYEGFKTGEFLNTVQFLIQSYIYEFIDTKDKYIEFIKAVYTLLNDQINNETSTAENIKKSKELINKCFIERSVLPVVINHTRIISGLIKKINPIRACPFINKTELPAYTRVKAYNRINDKKINDEDRKYSNCVEASILGIVCCLMYDPETRMYNTDHIPDTNETKSLKKFFRKYSEPTETTNYEINQDWCNVVADLKNNKILYLKEGTNELDSSLLNILYVISDITGNKQEVLEEIKSIESICNNNTEQLDIELSIEKSLTKIFTELSNNKDIEVETKKFTVGNREDKKPDIFGEFSLFYNFSGIQSGVSISISLQHTGLDLAGNAFSIEYKKIIKECFINAQNKYNNPVGYTECIIREYINLELIKITESIGYLTDSIQNINLYSINTGGNNVLKIFLCGRIESIEYKEYIVMYFLLLYIIKPQKDNSLIRMTNNIIGSVPLDDEYTRNRILRGYICNTKAKEYYTKIDKTVWNDFINDNDEFSTLLLYIHGFISNIDVIPCLTGIIKTAVSSMNNYDIIMDNISGIINIISKELDKTDKPKNEVFNQIIEIIKESCKEMDKYKLTNIYLSIFLKLTSGVIRGFYKNSFFYEYGLMYLFNIIDNEYLIVENKQNIDLSQPFLNKILEYLEDNRKVFYYNPENIEKYHKIIEIINIKSDTVLV
;
A
#
# COMPACT_ATOMS: atom_id res chain seq x y z
N MET A 1 23.70 10.16 -19.65
CA MET A 1 22.25 9.86 -19.52
C MET A 1 21.52 10.36 -20.74
N ASN A 2 20.66 9.53 -21.36
CA ASN A 2 19.92 9.91 -22.57
C ASN A 2 18.80 10.91 -22.26
N ASN A 3 18.75 12.02 -23.00
CA ASN A 3 17.72 13.08 -22.90
C ASN A 3 16.26 12.59 -22.93
N ASN A 4 16.01 11.37 -23.44
CA ASN A 4 14.69 10.75 -23.43
C ASN A 4 14.20 10.33 -22.02
N MET A 5 15.09 10.00 -21.08
CA MET A 5 14.71 9.68 -19.68
C MET A 5 14.26 10.92 -18.92
N ILE A 6 14.91 12.06 -19.18
CA ILE A 6 14.61 13.35 -18.54
C ILE A 6 13.21 13.84 -18.97
N ILE A 7 12.84 13.65 -20.23
CA ILE A 7 11.50 14.00 -20.74
C ILE A 7 10.41 13.09 -20.15
N ILE A 8 10.69 11.81 -19.90
CA ILE A 8 9.73 10.88 -19.28
C ILE A 8 9.53 11.22 -17.80
N LEU A 9 10.60 11.55 -17.05
CA LEU A 9 10.54 12.01 -15.66
C LEU A 9 9.79 13.34 -15.52
N LEU A 10 10.02 14.30 -16.43
CA LEU A 10 9.30 15.59 -16.44
C LEU A 10 7.81 15.47 -16.75
N LEU A 11 7.39 14.35 -17.34
CA LEU A 11 6.02 14.09 -17.77
C LEU A 11 5.22 13.34 -16.68
N VAL A 12 5.83 12.36 -15.99
CA VAL A 12 5.20 11.51 -14.94
C VAL A 12 4.71 12.27 -13.69
N LEU A 13 5.14 13.52 -13.49
CA LEU A 13 4.92 14.29 -12.27
C LEU A 13 3.62 15.09 -12.28
N TYR A 14 2.47 14.43 -12.30
CA TYR A 14 1.18 15.05 -12.00
C TYR A 14 0.41 14.18 -11.01
N THR A 15 0.50 14.51 -9.73
CA THR A 15 -0.30 13.85 -8.70
C THR A 15 -1.00 14.86 -7.82
N VAL A 16 -2.18 14.49 -7.33
CA VAL A 16 -3.08 15.27 -6.46
C VAL A 16 -3.88 16.36 -7.16
N HIS A 17 -5.13 16.00 -7.50
CA HIS A 17 -6.26 16.89 -7.31
C HIS A 17 -6.68 16.80 -5.85
N THR A 18 -7.15 17.93 -5.34
CA THR A 18 -7.64 18.05 -3.98
C THR A 18 -8.96 17.30 -3.87
N ARG A 19 -9.32 16.81 -2.70
CA ARG A 19 -10.56 16.04 -2.54
C ARG A 19 -11.49 16.79 -1.61
N LEU A 20 -12.78 16.65 -1.89
CA LEU A 20 -13.82 17.20 -1.04
C LEU A 20 -13.65 16.67 0.39
N ASN A 21 -13.46 17.58 1.34
CA ASN A 21 -13.50 17.26 2.76
C ASN A 21 -14.95 16.97 3.19
N ILE A 22 -15.12 16.35 4.36
CA ILE A 22 -16.47 15.98 4.82
C ILE A 22 -17.41 17.19 5.01
N SER A 23 -16.89 18.37 5.38
CA SER A 23 -17.69 19.59 5.52
C SER A 23 -18.25 20.12 4.19
N ASP A 24 -17.47 20.01 3.12
CA ASP A 24 -17.90 20.36 1.78
C ASP A 24 -18.98 19.39 1.30
N ILE A 25 -18.84 18.09 1.59
CA ILE A 25 -19.85 17.07 1.28
C ILE A 25 -21.18 17.35 2.00
N ILE A 26 -21.15 17.78 3.27
CA ILE A 26 -22.36 18.22 3.99
C ILE A 26 -23.00 19.41 3.29
N THR A 27 -22.20 20.42 2.95
CA THR A 27 -22.68 21.64 2.29
C THR A 27 -23.32 21.33 0.93
N ILE A 28 -22.70 20.45 0.14
CA ILE A 28 -23.24 19.97 -1.13
C ILE A 28 -24.60 19.28 -0.92
N GLY A 29 -24.71 18.39 0.08
CA GLY A 29 -25.95 17.69 0.41
C GLY A 29 -27.09 18.62 0.87
N ASP A 30 -26.77 19.69 1.58
CA ASP A 30 -27.75 20.67 2.08
C ASP A 30 -28.08 21.78 1.03
N THR A 31 -27.44 21.78 -0.14
CA THR A 31 -27.65 22.79 -1.19
C THR A 31 -28.86 22.46 -2.08
N LEU A 32 -29.78 23.43 -2.22
CA LEU A 32 -30.91 23.33 -3.15
C LEU A 32 -30.44 23.40 -4.60
N ILE A 33 -30.79 22.38 -5.38
CA ILE A 33 -30.43 22.28 -6.80
C ILE A 33 -31.38 23.16 -7.64
N THR A 34 -32.68 23.10 -7.35
CA THR A 34 -33.69 23.98 -7.96
C THR A 34 -34.61 24.58 -6.91
N LYS A 35 -34.88 25.89 -7.06
CA LYS A 35 -35.82 26.62 -6.18
C LYS A 35 -37.28 26.27 -6.48
N GLN A 36 -37.60 25.91 -7.72
CA GLN A 36 -38.98 25.62 -8.14
C GLN A 36 -39.51 24.32 -7.52
N ASN A 37 -38.67 23.28 -7.42
CA ASN A 37 -39.08 21.95 -6.95
C ASN A 37 -38.53 21.61 -5.55
N ASN A 38 -37.80 22.54 -4.90
CA ASN A 38 -37.15 22.34 -3.61
C ASN A 38 -36.36 21.02 -3.51
N LEU A 39 -35.63 20.68 -4.58
CA LEU A 39 -34.88 19.43 -4.68
C LEU A 39 -33.48 19.56 -4.06
N LEU A 40 -33.11 18.54 -3.29
CA LEU A 40 -31.79 18.29 -2.74
C LEU A 40 -31.21 17.03 -3.36
N ILE A 41 -29.93 16.76 -3.10
CA ILE A 41 -29.28 15.50 -3.47
C ILE A 41 -29.84 14.39 -2.60
N HIS A 42 -30.19 13.25 -3.20
CA HIS A 42 -30.64 12.10 -2.47
C HIS A 42 -29.49 11.51 -1.62
N PRO A 43 -29.64 11.30 -0.30
CA PRO A 43 -28.56 10.74 0.55
C PRO A 43 -28.07 9.37 0.10
N ASN A 44 -28.96 8.52 -0.41
CA ASN A 44 -28.65 7.22 -1.03
C ASN A 44 -28.34 7.28 -2.54
N GLY A 45 -28.30 8.47 -3.12
CA GLY A 45 -28.17 8.65 -4.57
C GLY A 45 -26.73 8.59 -5.08
N PRO A 46 -26.53 8.25 -6.37
CA PRO A 46 -25.21 8.15 -7.00
C PRO A 46 -24.47 9.48 -7.16
N LEU A 47 -25.16 10.62 -6.99
CA LEU A 47 -24.54 11.95 -7.01
C LEU A 47 -23.97 12.36 -5.65
N ASN A 48 -24.27 11.66 -4.56
CA ASN A 48 -23.76 11.99 -3.23
C ASN A 48 -22.24 11.74 -3.17
N PRO A 49 -21.40 12.78 -2.99
CA PRO A 49 -19.94 12.60 -2.99
C PRO A 49 -19.41 11.74 -1.83
N LEU A 50 -20.25 11.42 -0.83
CA LEU A 50 -19.88 10.51 0.25
C LEU A 50 -19.44 9.13 -0.25
N ILE A 51 -20.05 8.62 -1.32
CA ILE A 51 -19.68 7.32 -1.90
C ILE A 51 -18.25 7.36 -2.45
N GLY A 52 -17.91 8.42 -3.19
CA GLY A 52 -16.55 8.66 -3.67
C GLY A 52 -15.54 8.81 -2.53
N TYR A 53 -15.91 9.59 -1.50
CA TYR A 53 -15.09 9.76 -0.30
C TYR A 53 -14.75 8.43 0.40
N ILE A 54 -15.76 7.58 0.63
CA ILE A 54 -15.57 6.31 1.31
C ILE A 54 -14.76 5.33 0.44
N THR A 55 -15.11 5.18 -0.83
CA THR A 55 -14.44 4.24 -1.73
C THR A 55 -12.99 4.62 -1.99
N HIS A 56 -12.68 5.92 -2.00
CA HIS A 56 -11.32 6.45 -2.01
C HIS A 56 -10.56 6.07 -0.72
N LYS A 57 -11.14 6.35 0.46
CA LYS A 57 -10.52 6.04 1.77
C LYS A 57 -10.27 4.54 1.95
N ASN A 58 -11.15 3.68 1.43
CA ASN A 58 -10.96 2.23 1.44
C ASN A 58 -10.00 1.72 0.36
N GLY A 59 -9.57 2.56 -0.59
CA GLY A 59 -8.59 2.18 -1.62
C GLY A 59 -9.13 1.24 -2.69
N TYR A 60 -10.44 1.19 -2.92
CA TYR A 60 -11.03 0.23 -3.89
C TYR A 60 -10.50 0.44 -5.31
N MET A 61 -10.44 1.70 -5.77
CA MET A 61 -9.91 2.01 -7.10
C MET A 61 -8.39 1.78 -7.19
N HIS A 62 -7.66 2.01 -6.09
CA HIS A 62 -6.23 1.69 -6.00
C HIS A 62 -6.02 0.19 -6.21
N ASN A 63 -6.70 -0.65 -5.43
CA ASN A 63 -6.60 -2.10 -5.56
C ASN A 63 -6.97 -2.57 -6.98
N LYS A 64 -8.04 -1.99 -7.54
CA LYS A 64 -8.48 -2.31 -8.91
C LYS A 64 -7.45 -1.94 -9.98
N ARG A 65 -6.87 -0.74 -9.92
CA ARG A 65 -5.92 -0.27 -10.93
C ARG A 65 -4.60 -1.05 -10.90
N PHE A 66 -4.15 -1.48 -9.73
CA PHE A 66 -2.82 -2.08 -9.57
C PHE A 66 -2.83 -3.60 -9.51
N TYR A 67 -3.88 -4.26 -9.02
CA TYR A 67 -3.81 -5.70 -8.70
C TYR A 67 -4.81 -6.56 -9.47
N THR A 68 -5.75 -5.98 -10.21
CA THR A 68 -6.74 -6.78 -10.95
C THR A 68 -6.06 -7.72 -11.96
N PRO A 69 -6.53 -8.98 -12.11
CA PRO A 69 -5.90 -9.96 -12.99
C PRO A 69 -5.94 -9.58 -14.47
N GLU A 70 -6.80 -8.64 -14.85
CA GLU A 70 -6.97 -8.23 -16.23
C GLU A 70 -5.84 -7.33 -16.75
N ILE A 71 -5.15 -6.64 -15.83
CA ILE A 71 -4.06 -5.72 -16.17
C ILE A 71 -2.73 -6.48 -16.11
N ASN A 72 -1.93 -6.33 -17.15
CA ASN A 72 -0.56 -6.76 -17.25
C ASN A 72 0.36 -5.61 -16.82
N THR A 73 0.78 -5.63 -15.56
CA THR A 73 1.71 -4.63 -14.98
C THR A 73 3.07 -4.73 -15.64
N GLU A 74 3.56 -3.68 -16.30
CA GLU A 74 4.88 -3.71 -16.95
C GLU A 74 5.99 -3.54 -15.92
N TYR A 75 6.73 -4.61 -15.66
CA TYR A 75 7.94 -4.59 -14.85
C TYR A 75 8.94 -5.66 -15.29
N LYS A 76 10.19 -5.53 -14.87
CA LYS A 76 11.26 -6.52 -15.04
C LYS A 76 12.20 -6.53 -13.84
N LEU A 77 12.76 -7.70 -13.54
CA LEU A 77 13.82 -7.88 -12.55
C LEU A 77 14.91 -8.78 -13.14
N TYR A 78 16.17 -8.33 -13.12
CA TYR A 78 17.33 -9.11 -13.57
C TYR A 78 18.60 -8.68 -12.83
N ILE A 79 19.67 -9.47 -12.99
CA ILE A 79 20.98 -9.22 -12.39
C ILE A 79 21.85 -8.43 -13.38
N ILE A 80 22.49 -7.33 -12.94
CA ILE A 80 23.26 -6.42 -13.81
C ILE A 80 24.69 -6.93 -14.01
N ASP A 81 25.35 -7.30 -12.92
CA ASP A 81 26.77 -7.69 -12.92
C ASP A 81 26.94 -9.02 -12.18
N SER A 82 27.65 -9.96 -12.81
CA SER A 82 28.06 -11.22 -12.18
C SER A 82 29.28 -11.05 -11.23
N ILE A 83 29.80 -9.82 -11.11
CA ILE A 83 30.92 -9.50 -10.23
C ILE A 83 30.36 -9.08 -8.88
N ARG A 84 30.61 -9.91 -7.87
CA ARG A 84 30.24 -9.64 -6.47
C ARG A 84 30.99 -8.42 -5.95
N TYR A 85 30.28 -7.36 -5.60
CA TYR A 85 30.82 -6.31 -4.72
C TYR A 85 30.43 -6.70 -3.29
N ASN A 86 31.41 -6.91 -2.40
CA ASN A 86 31.18 -7.38 -1.02
C ASN A 86 30.29 -8.65 -0.93
N ASP A 87 30.52 -9.63 -1.79
CA ASP A 87 29.72 -10.88 -1.88
C ASP A 87 28.24 -10.75 -2.25
N ARG A 88 27.76 -9.55 -2.67
CA ARG A 88 26.36 -9.33 -3.07
C ARG A 88 26.22 -9.10 -4.58
N LEU A 89 25.12 -9.62 -5.16
CA LEU A 89 24.75 -9.37 -6.56
C LEU A 89 23.96 -8.05 -6.67
N ASN A 90 24.21 -7.33 -7.78
CA ASN A 90 23.45 -6.12 -8.11
C ASN A 90 22.22 -6.47 -8.94
N TYR A 91 21.06 -6.00 -8.50
CA TYR A 91 19.77 -6.22 -9.14
C TYR A 91 19.27 -4.95 -9.80
N GLU A 92 18.71 -5.07 -11.01
CA GLU A 92 17.93 -4.00 -11.63
C GLU A 92 16.46 -4.35 -11.60
N TYR A 93 15.67 -3.49 -10.96
CA TYR A 93 14.22 -3.52 -11.04
C TYR A 93 13.73 -2.35 -11.89
N ILE A 94 12.98 -2.66 -12.94
CA ILE A 94 12.39 -1.65 -13.82
C ILE A 94 10.88 -1.77 -13.72
N ARG A 95 10.22 -0.68 -13.31
CA ARG A 95 8.76 -0.55 -13.30
C ARG A 95 8.33 0.57 -14.24
N ASN A 96 7.40 0.30 -15.15
CA ASN A 96 6.92 1.31 -16.12
C ASN A 96 5.38 1.35 -16.20
N PRO A 97 4.70 2.07 -15.28
CA PRO A 97 3.22 2.12 -15.23
C PRO A 97 2.55 2.61 -16.51
N VAL A 98 3.23 3.47 -17.27
CA VAL A 98 2.74 4.01 -18.55
C VAL A 98 2.62 2.92 -19.62
N LYS A 99 3.33 1.81 -19.46
CA LYS A 99 3.30 0.65 -20.36
C LYS A 99 2.35 -0.46 -19.89
N ASP A 100 1.67 -0.28 -18.76
CA ASP A 100 0.63 -1.22 -18.33
C ASP A 100 -0.42 -1.37 -19.42
N LYS A 101 -0.86 -2.61 -19.65
CA LYS A 101 -1.84 -2.93 -20.70
C LYS A 101 -2.72 -4.06 -20.25
N VAL A 102 -3.86 -4.25 -20.91
CA VAL A 102 -4.70 -5.43 -20.68
C VAL A 102 -4.03 -6.67 -21.29
N TYR A 103 -4.16 -7.84 -20.65
CA TYR A 103 -3.71 -9.08 -21.29
C TYR A 103 -4.53 -9.40 -22.55
N ASN A 104 -3.84 -9.77 -23.63
CA ASN A 104 -4.47 -10.00 -24.94
C ASN A 104 -5.48 -11.16 -24.95
N ASP A 105 -5.29 -12.16 -24.08
CA ASP A 105 -6.14 -13.36 -24.06
C ASP A 105 -7.49 -13.16 -23.35
N ILE A 106 -7.66 -12.05 -22.63
CA ILE A 106 -8.92 -11.70 -21.98
C ILE A 106 -9.99 -11.37 -23.00
N ASP A 107 -9.63 -10.79 -24.14
CA ASP A 107 -10.59 -10.41 -25.19
C ASP A 107 -11.36 -11.61 -25.74
N ASN A 108 -10.67 -12.75 -25.83
CA ASN A 108 -11.28 -14.02 -26.25
C ASN A 108 -12.30 -14.57 -25.24
N VAL A 109 -12.20 -14.17 -23.98
CA VAL A 109 -13.06 -14.65 -22.88
C VAL A 109 -14.16 -13.64 -22.56
N ASN A 110 -13.81 -12.35 -22.50
CA ASN A 110 -14.69 -11.29 -22.05
C ASN A 110 -14.27 -9.92 -22.62
N LYS A 111 -14.80 -9.59 -23.80
CA LYS A 111 -14.63 -8.30 -24.48
C LYS A 111 -15.00 -7.09 -23.60
N TYR A 112 -16.01 -7.22 -22.72
CA TYR A 112 -16.37 -6.15 -21.78
C TYR A 112 -15.18 -5.82 -20.86
N LEU A 113 -14.62 -6.83 -20.20
CA LEU A 113 -13.51 -6.62 -19.26
C LEU A 113 -12.27 -6.08 -19.97
N THR A 114 -12.02 -6.48 -21.22
CA THR A 114 -10.93 -5.92 -22.02
C THR A 114 -11.11 -4.42 -22.24
N GLN A 115 -12.28 -4.00 -22.70
CA GLN A 115 -12.56 -2.58 -22.93
C GLN A 115 -12.61 -1.79 -21.62
N TYR A 116 -13.25 -2.33 -20.58
CA TYR A 116 -13.32 -1.73 -19.25
C TYR A 116 -11.93 -1.43 -18.69
N HIS A 117 -11.05 -2.44 -18.63
CA HIS A 117 -9.70 -2.26 -18.08
C HIS A 117 -8.80 -1.41 -18.98
N THR A 118 -9.05 -1.40 -20.30
CA THR A 118 -8.40 -0.46 -21.22
C THR A 118 -8.77 0.99 -20.89
N GLN A 119 -10.05 1.28 -20.63
CA GLN A 119 -10.46 2.61 -20.21
C GLN A 119 -9.96 2.94 -18.80
N LEU A 120 -9.98 1.98 -17.87
CA LEU A 120 -9.44 2.14 -16.52
C LEU A 120 -7.97 2.60 -16.56
N ILE A 121 -7.11 1.93 -17.33
CA ILE A 121 -5.70 2.35 -17.47
C ILE A 121 -5.59 3.76 -18.06
N LYS A 122 -6.41 4.11 -19.05
CA LYS A 122 -6.35 5.43 -19.72
C LYS A 122 -6.78 6.58 -18.82
N ILE A 123 -7.85 6.41 -18.06
CA ILE A 123 -8.39 7.48 -17.19
C ILE A 123 -7.81 7.44 -15.77
N PHE A 124 -7.14 6.34 -15.38
CA PHE A 124 -6.29 6.22 -14.19
C PHE A 124 -4.85 5.82 -14.56
N PRO A 125 -4.12 6.63 -15.33
CA PRO A 125 -2.80 6.31 -15.87
C PRO A 125 -1.77 5.93 -14.79
N SER A 126 -1.82 6.58 -13.61
CA SER A 126 -1.02 6.20 -12.44
C SER A 126 0.49 6.09 -12.72
N SER A 127 1.04 7.10 -13.41
CA SER A 127 2.38 7.04 -14.02
C SER A 127 3.53 6.89 -13.03
N ASP A 128 3.34 7.29 -11.77
CA ASP A 128 4.32 7.23 -10.67
C ASP A 128 4.04 6.10 -9.67
N GLN A 129 3.23 5.10 -10.06
CA GLN A 129 2.79 4.00 -9.20
C GLN A 129 1.82 4.39 -8.07
N SER A 130 1.44 5.67 -7.98
CA SER A 130 0.33 6.11 -7.12
C SER A 130 -0.97 6.18 -7.93
N LEU A 131 -2.12 6.04 -7.25
CA LEU A 131 -3.41 6.18 -7.94
C LEU A 131 -3.58 7.62 -8.40
N SER A 132 -3.62 7.83 -9.72
CA SER A 132 -3.77 9.15 -10.32
C SER A 132 -4.63 9.11 -11.57
N ILE A 133 -5.47 10.13 -11.73
CA ILE A 133 -6.20 10.41 -12.97
C ILE A 133 -5.36 11.22 -13.98
N ILE A 134 -4.24 11.80 -13.55
CA ILE A 134 -3.43 12.64 -14.41
C ILE A 134 -2.37 11.80 -15.12
N SER A 135 -2.33 11.94 -16.43
CA SER A 135 -1.41 11.21 -17.29
C SER A 135 -0.07 11.90 -17.36
N GLY A 136 1.00 11.09 -17.43
CA GLY A 136 2.30 11.63 -17.77
C GLY A 136 2.32 12.30 -19.15
N VAL A 137 1.44 11.91 -20.06
CA VAL A 137 1.38 12.49 -21.42
C VAL A 137 0.31 13.58 -21.53
N SER A 138 0.61 14.63 -22.29
CA SER A 138 -0.27 15.81 -22.46
C SER A 138 -1.63 15.52 -23.12
N ASP A 139 -1.83 14.32 -23.65
CA ASP A 139 -3.05 13.89 -24.37
C ASP A 139 -4.08 13.10 -23.56
N GLY A 140 -3.88 12.98 -22.25
CA GLY A 140 -4.84 12.37 -21.33
C GLY A 140 -6.14 13.18 -21.12
N LEU A 141 -7.19 12.49 -20.66
CA LEU A 141 -8.52 13.07 -20.40
C LEU A 141 -8.48 14.23 -19.39
N THR A 142 -7.82 14.07 -18.25
CA THR A 142 -7.73 15.11 -17.22
C THR A 142 -7.02 16.36 -17.74
N SER A 143 -5.91 16.20 -18.46
CA SER A 143 -5.18 17.30 -19.10
C SER A 143 -6.07 18.07 -20.07
N PHE A 144 -6.93 17.37 -20.81
CA PHE A 144 -7.92 18.03 -21.67
C PHE A 144 -8.97 18.82 -20.89
N LEU A 145 -9.53 18.27 -19.81
CA LEU A 145 -10.57 18.92 -19.00
C LEU A 145 -10.07 20.16 -18.23
N LEU A 146 -8.77 20.24 -17.93
CA LEU A 146 -8.15 21.36 -17.21
C LEU A 146 -7.73 22.53 -18.11
N LYS A 147 -7.88 22.41 -19.43
CA LYS A 147 -7.57 23.50 -20.35
C LYS A 147 -8.49 24.69 -20.11
N ASP A 148 -7.94 25.91 -20.18
CA ASP A 148 -8.71 27.12 -19.91
C ASP A 148 -9.91 27.31 -20.84
N LYS A 149 -9.81 26.87 -22.11
CA LYS A 149 -10.94 26.87 -23.06
C LYS A 149 -12.00 25.81 -22.76
N VAL A 150 -11.66 24.77 -22.01
CA VAL A 150 -12.53 23.63 -21.69
C VAL A 150 -13.15 23.77 -20.31
N LYS A 151 -12.43 24.37 -19.35
CA LYS A 151 -12.87 24.64 -17.98
C LYS A 151 -14.30 25.19 -17.85
N PRO A 152 -14.78 26.12 -18.71
CA PRO A 152 -16.15 26.63 -18.60
C PRO A 152 -17.25 25.58 -18.87
N GLN A 153 -16.92 24.48 -19.55
CA GLN A 153 -17.86 23.46 -20.01
C GLN A 153 -17.54 22.06 -19.46
N ASN A 154 -16.45 21.90 -18.70
CA ASN A 154 -15.99 20.59 -18.25
C ASN A 154 -16.99 19.86 -17.33
N MET A 155 -17.77 20.59 -16.54
CA MET A 155 -18.84 20.02 -15.70
C MET A 155 -19.96 19.39 -16.54
N TYR A 156 -20.32 19.96 -17.69
CA TYR A 156 -21.25 19.33 -18.63
C TYR A 156 -20.66 18.08 -19.28
N ILE A 157 -19.34 18.04 -19.52
CA ILE A 157 -18.68 16.84 -20.06
C ILE A 157 -18.78 15.70 -19.05
N LEU A 158 -18.45 15.98 -17.78
CA LEU A 158 -18.57 14.99 -16.69
C LEU A 158 -20.01 14.55 -16.49
N ALA A 159 -20.98 15.47 -16.56
CA ALA A 159 -22.41 15.14 -16.48
C ALA A 159 -22.85 14.21 -17.62
N GLY A 160 -22.36 14.44 -18.84
CA GLY A 160 -22.60 13.55 -19.97
C GLY A 160 -22.03 12.14 -19.76
N LEU A 161 -20.79 12.04 -19.28
CA LEU A 161 -20.16 10.74 -18.95
C LEU A 161 -20.93 10.01 -17.83
N PHE A 162 -21.36 10.73 -16.79
CA PHE A 162 -22.18 10.20 -15.71
C PHE A 162 -23.49 9.60 -16.24
N ILE A 163 -24.25 10.37 -17.03
CA ILE A 163 -25.55 9.92 -17.57
C ILE A 163 -25.39 8.70 -18.50
N LEU A 164 -24.36 8.68 -19.34
CA LEU A 164 -24.04 7.52 -20.16
C LEU A 164 -23.73 6.28 -19.30
N SER A 165 -22.99 6.44 -18.20
CA SER A 165 -22.69 5.34 -17.27
C SER A 165 -23.93 4.79 -16.56
N GLU A 166 -24.98 5.60 -16.41
CA GLU A 166 -26.28 5.21 -15.88
C GLU A 166 -27.22 4.61 -16.96
N GLN A 167 -26.66 4.22 -18.12
CA GLN A 167 -27.34 3.55 -19.23
C GLN A 167 -28.43 4.39 -19.93
N ILE A 168 -28.28 5.72 -19.95
CA ILE A 168 -29.16 6.64 -20.66
C ILE A 168 -28.41 7.21 -21.86
N ASP A 169 -28.92 6.98 -23.07
CA ASP A 169 -28.30 7.56 -24.27
C ASP A 169 -28.62 9.06 -24.39
N ILE A 170 -27.60 9.84 -24.74
CA ILE A 170 -27.70 11.29 -24.93
C ILE A 170 -26.99 11.66 -26.24
N ASN A 171 -27.36 12.82 -26.80
CA ASN A 171 -26.82 13.34 -28.05
C ASN A 171 -25.42 13.97 -27.87
N ILE A 172 -24.51 13.16 -27.33
CA ILE A 172 -23.07 13.41 -27.27
C ILE A 172 -22.38 12.64 -28.40
N ARG A 173 -21.60 13.36 -29.21
CA ARG A 173 -20.88 12.78 -30.35
C ARG A 173 -19.57 13.50 -30.58
N ILE A 174 -18.67 12.80 -31.26
CA ILE A 174 -17.42 13.38 -31.72
C ILE A 174 -17.45 13.44 -33.24
N HIS A 175 -17.36 14.66 -33.77
CA HIS A 175 -17.35 14.91 -35.20
C HIS A 175 -16.22 15.88 -35.54
N ASN A 176 -15.39 15.56 -36.54
CA ASN A 176 -14.23 16.37 -36.94
C ASN A 176 -13.33 16.80 -35.78
N LYS A 177 -13.08 15.88 -34.83
CA LYS A 177 -12.30 16.11 -33.59
C LYS A 177 -12.87 17.22 -32.71
N ARG A 178 -14.18 17.45 -32.76
CA ARG A 178 -14.93 18.27 -31.81
C ARG A 178 -15.84 17.39 -30.99
N LEU A 179 -15.86 17.62 -29.68
CA LEU A 179 -16.85 17.06 -28.78
C LEU A 179 -18.07 17.96 -28.80
N ILE A 180 -19.22 17.39 -29.19
CA ILE A 180 -20.48 18.10 -29.30
C ILE A 180 -21.51 17.39 -28.43
N LEU A 181 -22.11 18.13 -27.49
CA LEU A 181 -23.29 17.70 -26.74
C LEU A 181 -24.43 18.66 -27.03
N LYS A 182 -25.52 18.14 -27.58
CA LYS A 182 -26.72 18.92 -27.88
C LYS A 182 -27.92 18.38 -27.13
N SER A 183 -28.99 19.17 -27.10
CA SER A 183 -30.30 18.63 -26.76
C SER A 183 -30.69 17.55 -27.75
N ILE A 184 -31.57 16.65 -27.34
CA ILE A 184 -31.99 15.52 -28.18
C ILE A 184 -32.67 15.99 -29.49
N ASN A 185 -33.31 17.15 -29.49
CA ASN A 185 -33.90 17.81 -30.67
C ASN A 185 -32.93 18.76 -31.42
N ASP A 186 -31.64 18.74 -31.09
CA ASP A 186 -30.58 19.59 -31.66
C ASP A 186 -30.80 21.13 -31.53
N LYS A 187 -31.80 21.61 -30.76
CA LYS A 187 -32.11 23.05 -30.58
C LYS A 187 -31.10 23.78 -29.69
N TYR A 188 -30.58 23.12 -28.67
CA TYR A 188 -29.64 23.70 -27.72
C TYR A 188 -28.30 22.97 -27.80
N THR A 189 -27.20 23.72 -27.72
CA THR A 189 -25.85 23.14 -27.67
C THR A 189 -25.26 23.40 -26.29
N TYR A 190 -25.02 22.33 -25.54
CA TYR A 190 -24.43 22.38 -24.21
C TYR A 190 -22.90 22.38 -24.25
N ILE A 191 -22.32 21.62 -25.19
CA ILE A 191 -20.87 21.53 -25.40
C ILE A 191 -20.59 21.64 -26.89
N ASP A 192 -19.59 22.46 -27.24
CA ASP A 192 -18.97 22.44 -28.56
C ASP A 192 -17.49 22.83 -28.43
N ILE A 193 -16.63 21.82 -28.28
CA ILE A 193 -15.22 22.00 -27.91
C ILE A 193 -14.32 21.24 -28.85
N ASN A 194 -13.20 21.86 -29.21
CA ASN A 194 -12.15 21.23 -29.99
C ASN A 194 -11.29 20.28 -29.13
N LEU A 195 -11.07 19.04 -29.59
CA LEU A 195 -10.26 18.05 -28.89
C LEU A 195 -8.73 18.25 -29.06
N TYR A 196 -8.28 19.20 -29.89
CA TYR A 196 -6.84 19.47 -30.05
C TYR A 196 -6.20 19.91 -28.73
N ILE A 197 -5.00 19.37 -28.49
CA ILE A 197 -4.23 19.67 -27.28
C ILE A 197 -3.38 20.93 -27.47
N TYR A 198 -2.88 21.15 -28.67
CA TYR A 198 -2.15 22.36 -29.05
C TYR A 198 -2.84 22.99 -30.25
N GLU A 199 -2.99 24.31 -30.23
CA GLU A 199 -3.35 25.10 -31.41
C GLU A 199 -2.03 25.69 -31.95
N THR A 200 -1.89 25.71 -33.28
CA THR A 200 -0.65 26.04 -34.02
C THR A 200 0.08 27.29 -33.49
N ASP A 201 1.43 27.23 -33.56
CA ASP A 201 2.46 28.23 -33.19
C ASP A 201 2.94 28.33 -31.73
N GLN A 202 2.68 27.33 -30.88
CA GLN A 202 3.29 27.23 -29.54
C GLN A 202 4.50 26.28 -29.44
N THR A 203 4.93 25.63 -30.53
CA THR A 203 6.06 24.68 -30.48
C THR A 203 7.08 24.95 -31.59
N TYR A 204 8.32 25.31 -31.21
CA TYR A 204 9.49 25.39 -32.10
C TYR A 204 9.86 24.04 -32.78
N SER A 205 9.18 22.95 -32.41
CA SER A 205 9.34 21.60 -32.96
C SER A 205 8.19 21.25 -33.91
N LYS A 206 8.52 21.06 -35.19
CA LYS A 206 7.58 20.70 -36.28
C LYS A 206 6.81 19.37 -36.07
N ASN A 207 7.16 18.56 -35.06
CA ASN A 207 6.59 17.21 -34.87
C ASN A 207 5.39 17.13 -33.89
N ASN A 208 5.07 18.19 -33.14
CA ASN A 208 4.02 18.17 -32.09
C ASN A 208 2.62 18.68 -32.52
N LEU A 209 2.48 19.16 -33.77
CA LEU A 209 1.37 20.03 -34.20
C LEU A 209 -0.03 19.39 -34.37
N LYS A 210 -0.25 18.11 -33.98
CA LYS A 210 -1.55 17.41 -34.25
C LYS A 210 -2.06 16.46 -33.16
N LYS A 211 -1.55 16.52 -31.92
CA LYS A 211 -2.10 15.69 -30.82
C LYS A 211 -3.49 16.19 -30.38
N TRP A 212 -4.41 15.26 -30.15
CA TRP A 212 -5.77 15.53 -29.66
C TRP A 212 -6.17 14.46 -28.64
N CYS A 213 -7.08 14.80 -27.72
CA CYS A 213 -7.53 13.90 -26.66
C CYS A 213 -8.35 12.74 -27.23
N LYS A 214 -7.71 11.59 -27.45
CA LYS A 214 -8.37 10.38 -27.95
C LYS A 214 -9.10 9.62 -26.85
N ASP A 215 -8.68 9.75 -25.61
CA ASP A 215 -9.21 8.96 -24.49
C ASP A 215 -10.70 9.23 -24.26
N ILE A 216 -11.11 10.51 -24.31
CA ILE A 216 -12.54 10.87 -24.22
C ILE A 216 -13.39 10.24 -25.33
N LYS A 217 -12.83 10.10 -26.53
CA LYS A 217 -13.52 9.46 -27.64
C LYS A 217 -13.78 8.00 -27.35
N TYR A 218 -12.72 7.27 -27.02
CA TYR A 218 -12.81 5.85 -26.73
C TYR A 218 -13.70 5.56 -25.51
N LEU A 219 -13.70 6.46 -24.52
CA LEU A 219 -14.57 6.33 -23.36
C LEU A 219 -16.05 6.49 -23.72
N ILE A 220 -16.41 7.53 -24.48
CA ILE A 220 -17.80 7.75 -24.92
C ILE A 220 -18.28 6.60 -25.81
N GLU A 221 -17.45 6.14 -26.74
CA GLU A 221 -17.77 5.00 -27.61
C GLU A 221 -18.01 3.73 -26.80
N PHE A 222 -17.15 3.44 -25.81
CA PHE A 222 -17.32 2.32 -24.89
C PHE A 222 -18.63 2.39 -24.10
N LEU A 223 -18.92 3.55 -23.48
CA LEU A 223 -20.16 3.72 -22.71
C LEU A 223 -21.41 3.55 -23.60
N LYS A 224 -21.38 4.05 -24.84
CA LYS A 224 -22.48 3.83 -25.80
C LYS A 224 -22.61 2.36 -26.24
N GLU A 225 -21.50 1.65 -26.39
CA GLU A 225 -21.51 0.20 -26.68
C GLU A 225 -22.21 -0.56 -25.54
N CYS A 226 -21.94 -0.21 -24.28
CA CYS A 226 -22.61 -0.77 -23.10
C CYS A 226 -24.12 -0.51 -23.06
N ILE A 227 -24.59 0.63 -23.58
CA ILE A 227 -26.03 0.94 -23.67
C ILE A 227 -26.72 0.07 -24.72
N SER A 228 -26.10 -0.04 -25.91
CA SER A 228 -26.73 -0.68 -27.07
C SER A 228 -26.82 -2.21 -26.97
N ASN A 229 -26.02 -2.85 -26.09
CA ASN A 229 -25.93 -4.31 -25.91
C ASN A 229 -25.66 -5.13 -27.19
N THR A 230 -25.29 -4.48 -28.30
CA THR A 230 -25.20 -5.14 -29.62
C THR A 230 -23.97 -6.03 -29.77
N ASN A 231 -22.90 -5.77 -29.01
CA ASN A 231 -21.59 -6.43 -29.19
C ASN A 231 -20.87 -6.85 -27.89
N ILE A 232 -21.40 -6.51 -26.70
CA ILE A 232 -20.75 -6.77 -25.41
C ILE A 232 -21.81 -7.19 -24.38
N LYS A 233 -21.62 -8.36 -23.75
CA LYS A 233 -22.51 -8.84 -22.68
C LYS A 233 -22.18 -8.10 -21.38
N TYR A 234 -22.91 -7.03 -21.09
CA TYR A 234 -22.84 -6.30 -19.83
C TYR A 234 -23.58 -7.09 -18.73
N VAL A 235 -22.85 -7.63 -17.73
CA VAL A 235 -23.42 -8.52 -16.68
C VAL A 235 -23.34 -7.92 -15.28
N TYR A 236 -22.47 -6.92 -15.07
CA TYR A 236 -22.20 -6.37 -13.74
C TYR A 236 -23.21 -5.31 -13.34
N ASN A 237 -23.69 -5.37 -12.11
CA ASN A 237 -24.68 -4.43 -11.57
C ASN A 237 -24.25 -3.91 -10.21
N ILE A 238 -24.77 -2.72 -9.88
CA ILE A 238 -24.69 -2.17 -8.53
C ILE A 238 -25.49 -3.10 -7.58
N PRO A 239 -24.94 -3.49 -6.42
CA PRO A 239 -25.56 -4.46 -5.54
C PRO A 239 -26.77 -3.85 -4.80
N SER A 240 -27.81 -4.66 -4.66
CA SER A 240 -28.99 -4.34 -3.84
C SER A 240 -28.94 -4.93 -2.43
N THR A 241 -28.02 -5.86 -2.18
CA THR A 241 -27.85 -6.57 -0.90
C THR A 241 -26.38 -6.57 -0.47
N TYR A 242 -26.14 -6.76 0.83
CA TYR A 242 -24.77 -6.84 1.36
C TYR A 242 -24.02 -8.08 0.87
N GLU A 243 -24.68 -9.21 0.70
CA GLU A 243 -24.05 -10.41 0.11
C GLU A 243 -23.61 -10.17 -1.33
N GLY A 244 -24.43 -9.47 -2.13
CA GLY A 244 -24.05 -9.06 -3.47
C GLY A 244 -22.92 -8.03 -3.47
N PHE A 245 -22.87 -7.14 -2.48
CA PHE A 245 -21.77 -6.18 -2.33
C PHE A 245 -20.44 -6.88 -2.04
N LYS A 246 -20.45 -7.86 -1.12
CA LYS A 246 -19.25 -8.63 -0.70
C LYS A 246 -18.61 -9.44 -1.82
N THR A 247 -19.24 -9.60 -2.98
CA THR A 247 -18.60 -10.25 -4.14
C THR A 247 -17.54 -9.37 -4.79
N GLY A 248 -17.63 -8.04 -4.61
CA GLY A 248 -16.77 -7.06 -5.27
C GLY A 248 -17.05 -6.85 -6.76
N GLU A 249 -18.05 -7.53 -7.32
CA GLU A 249 -18.37 -7.46 -8.76
C GLU A 249 -18.76 -6.05 -9.23
N PHE A 250 -19.28 -5.22 -8.33
CA PHE A 250 -19.60 -3.82 -8.62
C PHE A 250 -18.37 -3.00 -9.04
N LEU A 251 -17.16 -3.44 -8.65
CA LEU A 251 -15.90 -2.83 -9.05
C LEU A 251 -15.64 -2.94 -10.56
N ASN A 252 -16.40 -3.79 -11.28
CA ASN A 252 -16.37 -3.90 -12.73
C ASN A 252 -17.50 -3.13 -13.42
N THR A 253 -18.27 -2.30 -12.71
CA THR A 253 -19.35 -1.50 -13.30
C THR A 253 -18.84 -0.19 -13.90
N VAL A 254 -19.45 0.28 -14.99
CA VAL A 254 -19.12 1.58 -15.57
C VAL A 254 -19.50 2.73 -14.63
N GLN A 255 -20.53 2.54 -13.79
CA GLN A 255 -20.91 3.47 -12.74
C GLN A 255 -19.75 3.67 -11.75
N PHE A 256 -19.18 2.60 -11.21
CA PHE A 256 -18.04 2.69 -10.30
C PHE A 256 -16.84 3.39 -10.95
N LEU A 257 -16.53 3.05 -12.21
CA LEU A 257 -15.42 3.65 -12.96
C LEU A 257 -15.57 5.17 -13.12
N ILE A 258 -16.73 5.60 -13.62
CA ILE A 258 -17.01 7.01 -13.93
C ILE A 258 -17.22 7.83 -12.66
N GLN A 259 -17.96 7.32 -11.68
CA GLN A 259 -18.17 8.02 -10.41
C GLN A 259 -16.85 8.20 -9.64
N SER A 260 -15.96 7.19 -9.65
CA SER A 260 -14.62 7.32 -9.05
C SER A 260 -13.80 8.40 -9.76
N TYR A 261 -13.81 8.42 -11.11
CA TYR A 261 -13.08 9.45 -11.87
C TYR A 261 -13.62 10.86 -11.57
N ILE A 262 -14.95 11.03 -11.51
CA ILE A 262 -15.58 12.32 -11.19
C ILE A 262 -15.19 12.78 -9.78
N TYR A 263 -15.20 11.88 -8.80
CA TYR A 263 -14.79 12.19 -7.43
C TYR A 263 -13.31 12.60 -7.35
N GLU A 264 -12.41 11.91 -8.05
CA GLU A 264 -10.99 12.27 -8.10
C GLU A 264 -10.75 13.59 -8.87
N PHE A 265 -11.63 13.96 -9.81
CA PHE A 265 -11.47 15.17 -10.62
C PHE A 265 -12.04 16.42 -9.97
N ILE A 266 -13.20 16.35 -9.34
CA ILE A 266 -13.88 17.54 -8.79
C ILE A 266 -13.43 17.77 -7.35
N ASP A 267 -12.73 18.87 -7.15
CA ASP A 267 -11.97 19.15 -5.94
C ASP A 267 -12.56 20.27 -5.06
N THR A 268 -13.63 20.92 -5.52
CA THR A 268 -14.29 22.04 -4.82
C THR A 268 -15.80 21.88 -4.79
N LYS A 269 -16.42 22.33 -3.70
CA LYS A 269 -17.88 22.27 -3.51
C LYS A 269 -18.66 22.97 -4.63
N ASP A 270 -18.16 24.12 -5.08
CA ASP A 270 -18.85 24.95 -6.08
C ASP A 270 -18.86 24.25 -7.45
N LYS A 271 -17.73 23.67 -7.86
CA LYS A 271 -17.65 22.87 -9.08
C LYS A 271 -18.51 21.61 -9.00
N TYR A 272 -18.57 20.97 -7.83
CA TYR A 272 -19.42 19.79 -7.65
C TYR A 272 -20.93 20.16 -7.76
N ILE A 273 -21.34 21.31 -7.22
CA ILE A 273 -22.70 21.84 -7.38
C ILE A 273 -22.99 22.19 -8.86
N GLU A 274 -22.03 22.77 -9.59
CA GLU A 274 -22.15 23.01 -11.04
C GLU A 274 -22.36 21.69 -11.81
N PHE A 275 -21.58 20.65 -11.50
CA PHE A 275 -21.73 19.31 -12.07
C PHE A 275 -23.14 18.74 -11.81
N ILE A 276 -23.64 18.79 -10.59
CA ILE A 276 -24.98 18.29 -10.24
C ILE A 276 -26.07 19.03 -11.03
N LYS A 277 -25.96 20.36 -11.14
CA LYS A 277 -26.90 21.18 -11.93
C LYS A 277 -26.85 20.83 -13.42
N ALA A 278 -25.67 20.53 -13.95
CA ALA A 278 -25.52 20.05 -15.33
C ALA A 278 -26.22 18.69 -15.53
N VAL A 279 -26.06 17.75 -14.59
CA VAL A 279 -26.78 16.45 -14.63
C VAL A 279 -28.29 16.66 -14.60
N TYR A 280 -28.81 17.48 -13.69
CA TYR A 280 -30.23 17.80 -13.62
C TYR A 280 -30.76 18.42 -14.92
N THR A 281 -29.99 19.33 -15.53
CA THR A 281 -30.36 19.99 -16.80
C THR A 281 -30.46 18.97 -17.93
N LEU A 282 -29.46 18.11 -18.09
CA LEU A 282 -29.42 17.12 -19.16
C LEU A 282 -30.51 16.05 -19.00
N LEU A 283 -30.82 15.60 -17.79
CA LEU A 283 -31.91 14.64 -17.55
C LEU A 283 -33.29 15.24 -17.83
N ASN A 284 -33.52 16.51 -17.49
CA ASN A 284 -34.78 17.18 -17.83
C ASN A 284 -34.93 17.42 -19.33
N ASP A 285 -33.84 17.68 -20.05
CA ASP A 285 -33.88 17.72 -21.51
C ASP A 285 -34.30 16.37 -22.10
N GLN A 286 -33.86 15.24 -21.52
CA GLN A 286 -34.34 13.92 -21.95
C GLN A 286 -35.83 13.70 -21.64
N ILE A 287 -36.32 14.15 -20.48
CA ILE A 287 -37.70 13.89 -20.03
C ILE A 287 -38.73 14.75 -20.76
N ASN A 288 -38.43 16.03 -20.99
CA ASN A 288 -39.39 17.01 -21.49
C ASN A 288 -39.44 17.10 -23.01
N ASN A 289 -38.57 16.36 -23.70
CA ASN A 289 -38.42 16.49 -25.14
C ASN A 289 -39.12 15.34 -25.88
N GLU A 290 -40.02 15.69 -26.77
CA GLU A 290 -40.85 14.76 -27.54
C GLU A 290 -40.03 13.83 -28.46
N THR A 291 -38.79 14.21 -28.78
CA THR A 291 -37.89 13.39 -29.61
C THR A 291 -37.17 12.28 -28.83
N SER A 292 -37.26 12.27 -27.50
CA SER A 292 -36.70 11.20 -26.66
C SER A 292 -37.49 9.91 -26.77
N THR A 293 -36.79 8.77 -26.74
CA THR A 293 -37.46 7.47 -26.72
C THR A 293 -38.19 7.26 -25.39
N ALA A 294 -39.31 6.51 -25.41
CA ALA A 294 -40.07 6.20 -24.19
C ALA A 294 -39.20 5.49 -23.13
N GLU A 295 -38.26 4.65 -23.57
CA GLU A 295 -37.30 3.98 -22.69
C GLU A 295 -36.33 4.97 -22.03
N ASN A 296 -35.73 5.90 -22.79
CA ASN A 296 -34.85 6.93 -22.23
C ASN A 296 -35.61 7.87 -21.27
N ILE A 297 -36.85 8.23 -21.59
CA ILE A 297 -37.69 9.04 -20.69
C ILE A 297 -37.91 8.29 -19.37
N LYS A 298 -38.25 7.00 -19.44
CA LYS A 298 -38.46 6.17 -18.24
C LYS A 298 -37.18 6.08 -17.40
N LYS A 299 -36.05 5.70 -18.01
CA LYS A 299 -34.74 5.60 -17.33
C LYS A 299 -34.31 6.94 -16.73
N SER A 300 -34.54 8.05 -17.44
CA SER A 300 -34.21 9.40 -16.95
C SER A 300 -35.06 9.79 -15.74
N LYS A 301 -36.36 9.48 -15.73
CA LYS A 301 -37.23 9.68 -14.56
C LYS A 301 -36.78 8.85 -13.36
N GLU A 302 -36.45 7.57 -13.59
CA GLU A 302 -35.92 6.69 -12.54
C GLU A 302 -34.59 7.22 -11.98
N LEU A 303 -33.69 7.70 -12.83
CA LEU A 303 -32.42 8.28 -12.38
C LEU A 303 -32.61 9.60 -11.65
N ILE A 304 -33.53 10.49 -12.08
CA ILE A 304 -33.86 11.72 -11.33
C ILE A 304 -34.30 11.35 -9.90
N ASN A 305 -35.19 10.36 -9.74
CA ASN A 305 -35.67 9.95 -8.42
C ASN A 305 -34.58 9.30 -7.56
N LYS A 306 -33.57 8.67 -8.18
CA LYS A 306 -32.38 8.16 -7.47
C LYS A 306 -31.41 9.26 -7.08
N CYS A 307 -31.27 10.30 -7.91
CA CYS A 307 -30.30 11.37 -7.74
C CYS A 307 -30.79 12.48 -6.80
N PHE A 308 -32.10 12.75 -6.79
CA PHE A 308 -32.69 13.91 -6.14
C PHE A 308 -33.84 13.52 -5.23
N ILE A 309 -34.04 14.31 -4.18
CA ILE A 309 -35.13 14.14 -3.21
C ILE A 309 -35.74 15.50 -2.87
N GLU A 310 -37.05 15.52 -2.65
CA GLU A 310 -37.72 16.72 -2.13
C GLU A 310 -37.32 17.00 -0.68
N ARG A 311 -37.04 18.27 -0.36
CA ARG A 311 -36.63 18.69 0.98
C ARG A 311 -37.63 18.28 2.09
N SER A 312 -38.92 18.22 1.77
CA SER A 312 -39.99 17.79 2.68
C SER A 312 -39.87 16.33 3.11
N VAL A 313 -39.28 15.47 2.27
CA VAL A 313 -39.14 14.03 2.49
C VAL A 313 -37.81 13.67 3.16
N LEU A 314 -36.82 14.57 3.12
CA LEU A 314 -35.49 14.33 3.70
C LEU A 314 -35.50 13.86 5.18
N PRO A 315 -36.36 14.35 6.09
CA PRO A 315 -36.32 13.94 7.51
C PRO A 315 -36.55 12.45 7.78
N VAL A 316 -37.18 11.70 6.86
CA VAL A 316 -37.40 10.25 6.99
C VAL A 316 -36.28 9.41 6.36
N VAL A 317 -35.30 10.03 5.69
CA VAL A 317 -34.15 9.35 5.10
C VAL A 317 -32.94 9.49 6.01
N ILE A 318 -32.16 8.42 6.15
CA ILE A 318 -30.93 8.43 6.95
C ILE A 318 -29.94 9.43 6.33
N ASN A 319 -29.48 10.39 7.14
CA ASN A 319 -28.42 11.31 6.72
C ASN A 319 -27.05 10.68 6.97
N HIS A 320 -26.60 9.87 6.02
CA HIS A 320 -25.32 9.16 6.07
C HIS A 320 -24.13 10.08 6.30
N THR A 321 -24.08 11.22 5.60
CA THR A 321 -22.99 12.19 5.69
C THR A 321 -22.84 12.75 7.10
N ARG A 322 -23.96 13.03 7.79
CA ARG A 322 -23.93 13.48 9.19
C ARG A 322 -23.47 12.39 10.16
N ILE A 323 -23.78 11.12 9.90
CA ILE A 323 -23.29 9.99 10.71
C ILE A 323 -21.76 9.90 10.59
N ILE A 324 -21.23 9.88 9.36
CA ILE A 324 -19.79 9.81 9.12
C ILE A 324 -19.06 11.05 9.66
N SER A 325 -19.60 12.25 9.43
CA SER A 325 -19.05 13.47 10.03
C SER A 325 -19.09 13.45 11.56
N GLY A 326 -20.12 12.87 12.15
CA GLY A 326 -20.21 12.67 13.59
C GLY A 326 -19.07 11.79 14.14
N LEU A 327 -18.72 10.71 13.43
CA LEU A 327 -17.57 9.87 13.79
C LEU A 327 -16.24 10.64 13.69
N ILE A 328 -16.03 11.37 12.59
CA ILE A 328 -14.82 12.20 12.39
C ILE A 328 -14.69 13.28 13.48
N LYS A 329 -15.80 13.94 13.83
CA LYS A 329 -15.83 14.95 14.91
C LYS A 329 -15.56 14.38 16.30
N LYS A 330 -15.71 13.06 16.51
CA LYS A 330 -15.32 12.39 17.76
C LYS A 330 -13.84 12.04 17.78
N ILE A 331 -13.24 11.77 16.61
CA ILE A 331 -11.82 11.45 16.46
C ILE A 331 -10.96 12.73 16.54
N ASN A 332 -11.32 13.78 15.80
CA ASN A 332 -10.47 14.97 15.65
C ASN A 332 -10.02 15.63 16.97
N PRO A 333 -10.85 15.71 18.03
CA PRO A 333 -10.45 16.26 19.32
C PRO A 333 -9.33 15.49 20.05
N ILE A 334 -8.99 14.29 19.62
CA ILE A 334 -8.06 13.40 20.33
C ILE A 334 -6.65 13.42 19.71
N ARG A 335 -6.45 14.18 18.62
CA ARG A 335 -5.22 14.13 17.83
C ARG A 335 -4.03 14.77 18.57
N ALA A 336 -2.98 13.97 18.81
CA ALA A 336 -1.69 14.42 19.34
C ALA A 336 -0.76 14.96 18.24
N CYS A 337 -0.89 14.43 17.03
CA CYS A 337 -0.20 14.84 15.80
C CYS A 337 -1.21 15.51 14.84
N PRO A 338 -0.79 16.42 13.95
CA PRO A 338 -1.67 17.00 12.93
C PRO A 338 -2.29 15.95 11.98
N PHE A 339 -1.72 14.75 11.88
CA PHE A 339 -2.15 13.69 10.95
C PHE A 339 -2.60 12.44 11.70
N ILE A 340 -3.79 11.94 11.40
CA ILE A 340 -4.33 10.69 11.96
C ILE A 340 -4.29 9.56 10.93
N ASN A 341 -4.47 9.90 9.66
CA ASN A 341 -4.53 8.97 8.55
C ASN A 341 -3.54 9.35 7.45
N LYS A 342 -2.99 8.36 6.75
CA LYS A 342 -2.02 8.58 5.67
C LYS A 342 -2.53 9.50 4.55
N THR A 343 -3.85 9.51 4.31
CA THR A 343 -4.48 10.42 3.33
C THR A 343 -4.43 11.90 3.72
N GLU A 344 -4.17 12.21 4.99
CA GLU A 344 -4.06 13.57 5.54
C GLU A 344 -2.65 14.13 5.37
N LEU A 345 -1.65 13.25 5.13
CA LEU A 345 -0.28 13.66 4.86
C LEU A 345 -0.22 14.52 3.59
N PRO A 346 0.63 15.56 3.55
CA PRO A 346 0.90 16.29 2.33
C PRO A 346 1.38 15.36 1.22
N ALA A 347 0.54 15.21 0.19
CA ALA A 347 0.89 14.49 -1.01
C ALA A 347 1.43 15.48 -2.04
N TYR A 348 2.52 15.10 -2.69
CA TYR A 348 3.17 15.94 -3.68
C TYR A 348 2.36 16.05 -4.97
N THR A 349 2.56 17.16 -5.66
CA THR A 349 1.86 17.59 -6.85
C THR A 349 2.76 18.39 -7.77
N ARG A 350 2.23 18.73 -8.95
CA ARG A 350 2.92 19.58 -9.92
C ARG A 350 2.56 21.04 -9.71
N VAL A 351 3.47 21.83 -9.15
CA VAL A 351 3.23 23.26 -8.90
C VAL A 351 3.84 24.13 -10.00
N LYS A 352 3.32 25.35 -10.13
CA LYS A 352 3.94 26.40 -10.95
C LYS A 352 5.19 26.91 -10.27
N ALA A 353 6.24 27.10 -11.06
CA ALA A 353 7.42 27.81 -10.61
C ALA A 353 7.04 29.20 -10.09
N TYR A 354 7.71 29.61 -9.03
CA TYR A 354 7.52 30.89 -8.39
C TYR A 354 8.77 31.76 -8.59
N ASN A 355 8.55 33.03 -8.88
CA ASN A 355 9.60 34.03 -8.92
C ASN A 355 9.38 35.00 -7.75
N ARG A 356 10.29 34.93 -6.76
CA ARG A 356 10.17 35.71 -5.52
C ARG A 356 10.50 37.19 -5.73
N ILE A 357 11.34 37.52 -6.71
CA ILE A 357 11.71 38.92 -7.01
C ILE A 357 10.49 39.76 -7.40
N ASN A 358 9.59 39.19 -8.19
CA ASN A 358 8.40 39.87 -8.70
C ASN A 358 7.08 39.34 -8.11
N ASP A 359 7.18 38.50 -7.07
CA ASP A 359 6.06 37.87 -6.34
C ASP A 359 5.00 37.26 -7.27
N LYS A 360 5.45 36.53 -8.29
CA LYS A 360 4.58 36.00 -9.35
C LYS A 360 4.81 34.52 -9.63
N LYS A 361 3.68 33.83 -9.79
CA LYS A 361 3.61 32.47 -10.34
C LYS A 361 3.91 32.55 -11.84
N ILE A 362 4.84 31.74 -12.31
CA ILE A 362 5.23 31.69 -13.72
C ILE A 362 4.22 30.83 -14.46
N ASN A 363 3.48 31.45 -15.40
CA ASN A 363 2.51 30.76 -16.24
C ASN A 363 3.19 30.10 -17.44
N ASP A 364 4.07 29.15 -17.16
CA ASP A 364 4.79 28.34 -18.13
C ASP A 364 4.68 26.86 -17.70
N GLU A 365 4.04 26.05 -18.54
CA GLU A 365 3.78 24.62 -18.27
C GLU A 365 5.07 23.79 -18.21
N ASP A 366 6.09 24.19 -18.99
CA ASP A 366 7.38 23.49 -19.05
C ASP A 366 8.22 23.74 -17.80
N ARG A 367 7.97 24.86 -17.11
CA ARG A 367 8.66 25.24 -15.87
C ARG A 367 8.00 24.72 -14.59
N LYS A 368 6.84 24.08 -14.70
CA LYS A 368 6.23 23.39 -13.55
C LYS A 368 7.09 22.22 -13.08
N TYR A 369 7.00 21.86 -11.80
CA TYR A 369 7.84 20.82 -11.19
C TYR A 369 7.10 20.02 -10.12
N SER A 370 7.62 18.85 -9.77
CA SER A 370 7.10 18.02 -8.67
C SER A 370 7.58 18.55 -7.34
N ASN A 371 6.67 18.80 -6.41
CA ASN A 371 7.02 19.34 -5.13
C ASN A 371 7.23 18.25 -4.05
N CYS A 372 7.82 17.10 -4.38
CA CYS A 372 7.93 15.97 -3.44
C CYS A 372 8.69 16.32 -2.16
N VAL A 373 9.86 16.94 -2.31
CA VAL A 373 10.67 17.40 -1.18
C VAL A 373 9.93 18.49 -0.42
N GLU A 374 9.33 19.46 -1.12
CA GLU A 374 8.56 20.52 -0.51
C GLU A 374 7.36 19.97 0.29
N ALA A 375 6.64 18.97 -0.22
CA ALA A 375 5.52 18.35 0.46
C ALA A 375 5.97 17.60 1.73
N SER A 376 7.12 16.91 1.69
CA SER A 376 7.72 16.31 2.88
C SER A 376 8.11 17.37 3.92
N ILE A 377 8.70 18.49 3.50
CA ILE A 377 9.01 19.61 4.39
C ILE A 377 7.72 20.21 4.97
N LEU A 378 6.63 20.33 4.19
CA LEU A 378 5.31 20.74 4.71
C LEU A 378 4.84 19.79 5.81
N GLY A 379 5.01 18.48 5.63
CA GLY A 379 4.67 17.48 6.65
C GLY A 379 5.42 17.71 7.97
N ILE A 380 6.75 17.88 7.89
CA ILE A 380 7.61 18.16 9.05
C ILE A 380 7.18 19.48 9.72
N VAL A 381 7.00 20.54 8.94
CA VAL A 381 6.71 21.87 9.46
C VAL A 381 5.30 21.95 10.03
N CYS A 382 4.30 21.27 9.44
CA CYS A 382 2.98 21.12 10.05
C CYS A 382 3.11 20.50 11.44
N CYS A 383 3.89 19.43 11.57
CA CYS A 383 4.24 18.82 12.84
C CYS A 383 4.84 19.87 13.81
N LEU A 384 5.89 20.59 13.40
CA LEU A 384 6.60 21.56 14.27
C LEU A 384 5.69 22.71 14.73
N MET A 385 4.81 23.21 13.86
CA MET A 385 3.92 24.31 14.18
C MET A 385 2.65 23.85 14.92
N TYR A 386 2.39 22.55 15.00
CA TYR A 386 1.14 22.05 15.58
C TYR A 386 1.12 22.24 17.09
N ASP A 387 0.07 22.88 17.58
CA ASP A 387 -0.25 23.00 18.99
C ASP A 387 -1.35 21.98 19.34
N PRO A 388 -1.03 20.90 20.07
CA PRO A 388 -2.02 19.89 20.42
C PRO A 388 -3.07 20.39 21.43
N GLU A 389 -2.81 21.47 22.19
CA GLU A 389 -3.80 22.04 23.11
C GLU A 389 -4.91 22.79 22.36
N THR A 390 -4.51 23.67 21.43
CA THR A 390 -5.47 24.44 20.61
C THR A 390 -5.94 23.67 19.38
N ARG A 391 -5.20 22.63 18.98
CA ARG A 391 -5.38 21.80 17.78
C ARG A 391 -5.26 22.57 16.47
N MET A 392 -4.45 23.63 16.52
CA MET A 392 -4.20 24.56 15.43
C MET A 392 -2.69 24.66 15.20
N TYR A 393 -2.30 25.14 14.03
CA TYR A 393 -0.92 25.53 13.79
C TYR A 393 -0.66 26.90 14.41
N ASN A 394 0.31 26.95 15.30
CA ASN A 394 0.77 28.15 15.99
C ASN A 394 2.21 28.49 15.55
N THR A 395 2.47 29.77 15.30
CA THR A 395 3.80 30.27 14.86
C THR A 395 4.36 31.35 15.79
N ASP A 396 3.75 31.56 16.97
CA ASP A 396 4.13 32.61 17.92
C ASP A 396 5.51 32.33 18.55
N HIS A 397 5.90 31.07 18.66
CA HIS A 397 7.21 30.64 19.15
C HIS A 397 8.35 30.87 18.13
N ILE A 398 8.04 31.19 16.88
CA ILE A 398 9.00 31.51 15.82
C ILE A 398 9.26 33.04 15.79
N PRO A 399 10.50 33.50 15.61
CA PRO A 399 10.81 34.93 15.63
C PRO A 399 10.10 35.71 14.51
N ASP A 400 9.83 36.99 14.73
CA ASP A 400 9.25 37.90 13.73
C ASP A 400 10.36 38.58 12.90
N THR A 401 10.92 37.86 11.91
CA THR A 401 11.95 38.38 10.99
C THR A 401 11.45 38.43 9.55
N ASN A 402 12.27 38.89 8.60
CA ASN A 402 11.88 38.88 7.19
C ASN A 402 11.77 37.47 6.61
N GLU A 403 12.63 36.57 7.09
CA GLU A 403 12.73 35.17 6.69
C GLU A 403 11.46 34.39 7.08
N THR A 404 10.89 34.67 8.25
CA THR A 404 9.73 33.94 8.80
C THR A 404 8.37 34.46 8.33
N LYS A 405 8.31 35.65 7.70
CA LYS A 405 7.05 36.28 7.27
C LYS A 405 6.19 35.40 6.37
N SER A 406 6.81 34.72 5.40
CA SER A 406 6.08 33.86 4.46
C SER A 406 5.47 32.64 5.17
N LEU A 407 6.22 32.03 6.09
CA LEU A 407 5.76 30.91 6.91
C LEU A 407 4.57 31.31 7.80
N LYS A 408 4.71 32.42 8.54
CA LYS A 408 3.63 32.95 9.39
C LYS A 408 2.38 33.29 8.57
N LYS A 409 2.55 33.90 7.39
CA LYS A 409 1.43 34.20 6.47
C LYS A 409 0.73 32.93 6.00
N PHE A 410 1.47 31.87 5.71
CA PHE A 410 0.93 30.58 5.30
C PHE A 410 0.04 29.98 6.40
N PHE A 411 0.53 29.83 7.63
CA PHE A 411 -0.26 29.25 8.73
C PHE A 411 -1.38 30.16 9.25
N ARG A 412 -1.31 31.49 9.05
CA ARG A 412 -2.48 32.37 9.24
C ARG A 412 -3.61 32.09 8.25
N LYS A 413 -3.29 31.64 7.03
CA LYS A 413 -4.27 31.24 6.01
C LYS A 413 -4.76 29.81 6.23
N TYR A 414 -3.87 28.92 6.65
CA TYR A 414 -4.12 27.49 6.84
C TYR A 414 -3.81 27.09 8.29
N SER A 415 -4.65 27.52 9.22
CA SER A 415 -4.37 27.42 10.66
C SER A 415 -4.80 26.10 11.30
N GLU A 416 -5.51 25.23 10.59
CA GLU A 416 -6.00 23.95 11.10
C GLU A 416 -5.53 22.80 10.20
N PRO A 417 -5.26 21.61 10.75
CA PRO A 417 -4.99 20.43 9.94
C PRO A 417 -6.19 20.09 9.03
N THR A 418 -5.90 19.74 7.78
CA THR A 418 -6.91 19.42 6.77
C THR A 418 -6.91 17.93 6.42
N GLU A 419 -8.08 17.38 6.07
CA GLU A 419 -8.20 15.97 5.65
C GLU A 419 -7.42 15.62 4.38
N THR A 420 -7.15 16.62 3.52
CA THR A 420 -6.29 16.48 2.34
C THR A 420 -5.55 17.79 2.05
N THR A 421 -4.33 17.70 1.53
CA THR A 421 -3.56 18.87 1.06
C THR A 421 -3.94 19.21 -0.37
N ASN A 422 -4.53 20.39 -0.53
CA ASN A 422 -5.12 20.84 -1.78
C ASN A 422 -4.05 21.52 -2.70
N TYR A 423 -4.33 21.75 -3.98
CA TYR A 423 -3.39 22.32 -4.95
C TYR A 423 -3.04 23.76 -4.59
N GLU A 424 -4.01 24.52 -4.09
CA GLU A 424 -3.78 25.88 -3.61
C GLU A 424 -2.83 25.89 -2.40
N ILE A 425 -3.03 25.00 -1.44
CA ILE A 425 -2.15 24.80 -0.28
C ILE A 425 -0.75 24.41 -0.76
N ASN A 426 -0.63 23.40 -1.62
CA ASN A 426 0.65 22.99 -2.20
C ASN A 426 1.36 24.14 -2.92
N GLN A 427 0.63 24.88 -3.76
CA GLN A 427 1.19 26.00 -4.51
C GLN A 427 1.60 27.15 -3.60
N ASP A 428 0.79 27.48 -2.60
CA ASP A 428 1.09 28.55 -1.65
C ASP A 428 2.26 28.16 -0.74
N TRP A 429 2.35 26.88 -0.35
CA TRP A 429 3.48 26.31 0.37
C TRP A 429 4.77 26.38 -0.46
N CYS A 430 4.74 26.00 -1.73
CA CYS A 430 5.92 26.06 -2.58
C CYS A 430 6.44 27.50 -2.72
N ASN A 431 5.58 28.51 -2.67
CA ASN A 431 6.03 29.91 -2.65
C ASN A 431 6.77 30.26 -1.33
N VAL A 432 6.51 29.57 -0.22
CA VAL A 432 7.21 29.76 1.06
C VAL A 432 8.68 29.32 0.94
N VAL A 433 8.94 28.19 0.26
CA VAL A 433 10.26 27.52 0.21
C VAL A 433 11.03 27.72 -1.10
N ALA A 434 10.43 28.30 -2.14
CA ALA A 434 11.12 28.60 -3.41
C ALA A 434 11.96 29.88 -3.34
N ASP A 435 13.11 29.91 -4.01
CA ASP A 435 14.00 31.08 -4.13
C ASP A 435 14.40 31.69 -2.77
N LEU A 436 14.78 30.84 -1.81
CA LEU A 436 15.36 31.27 -0.54
C LEU A 436 16.79 31.77 -0.77
N LYS A 437 17.17 32.88 -0.11
CA LYS A 437 18.47 33.55 -0.32
C LYS A 437 19.62 32.91 0.48
N ASN A 438 19.59 31.58 0.61
CA ASN A 438 20.57 30.81 1.35
C ASN A 438 21.39 29.94 0.37
N ASN A 439 22.71 30.17 0.32
CA ASN A 439 23.61 29.53 -0.63
C ASN A 439 23.90 28.04 -0.32
N LYS A 440 23.47 27.54 0.85
CA LYS A 440 23.54 26.12 1.21
C LYS A 440 22.37 25.31 0.64
N ILE A 441 21.28 25.98 0.26
CA ILE A 441 20.11 25.34 -0.33
C ILE A 441 20.34 25.11 -1.82
N LEU A 442 20.05 23.89 -2.27
CA LEU A 442 20.12 23.48 -3.67
C LEU A 442 18.73 23.33 -4.26
N TYR A 443 18.58 23.98 -5.41
CA TYR A 443 17.44 23.86 -6.29
C TYR A 443 17.88 23.20 -7.60
N LEU A 444 17.07 22.28 -8.11
CA LEU A 444 17.37 21.46 -9.28
C LEU A 444 16.97 22.13 -10.60
N LYS A 445 16.01 23.07 -10.58
CA LYS A 445 15.55 23.78 -11.78
C LYS A 445 15.99 25.24 -11.85
N GLU A 446 16.07 25.72 -13.10
CA GLU A 446 16.36 27.12 -13.40
C GLU A 446 15.36 28.08 -12.75
N GLY A 447 15.92 29.08 -12.06
CA GLY A 447 15.15 30.06 -11.29
C GLY A 447 14.78 29.58 -9.89
N THR A 448 15.64 28.78 -9.23
CA THR A 448 15.59 28.45 -7.78
C THR A 448 14.25 27.84 -7.33
N ASN A 449 13.80 26.84 -8.08
CA ASN A 449 12.61 26.02 -7.80
C ASN A 449 13.01 24.53 -7.84
N GLU A 450 12.18 23.66 -7.24
CA GLU A 450 12.43 22.20 -7.08
C GLU A 450 13.63 21.91 -6.18
N LEU A 451 13.37 21.53 -4.92
CA LEU A 451 14.43 21.23 -3.94
C LEU A 451 15.10 19.87 -4.18
N ASP A 452 16.40 19.79 -3.89
CA ASP A 452 17.12 18.52 -3.75
C ASP A 452 16.67 17.75 -2.49
N SER A 453 16.57 16.42 -2.56
CA SER A 453 15.95 15.59 -1.52
C SER A 453 16.83 15.26 -0.31
N SER A 454 18.10 15.66 -0.30
CA SER A 454 19.06 15.32 0.77
C SER A 454 18.75 15.93 2.15
N LEU A 455 19.22 15.27 3.22
CA LEU A 455 18.92 15.66 4.60
C LEU A 455 19.42 17.07 4.94
N LEU A 456 20.68 17.41 4.63
CA LEU A 456 21.18 18.76 4.96
C LEU A 456 20.41 19.83 4.19
N ASN A 457 20.03 19.56 2.93
CA ASN A 457 19.24 20.49 2.14
C ASN A 457 17.86 20.77 2.80
N ILE A 458 17.17 19.72 3.24
CA ILE A 458 15.91 19.81 3.99
C ILE A 458 16.10 20.65 5.27
N LEU A 459 17.14 20.37 6.06
CA LEU A 459 17.39 21.09 7.31
C LEU A 459 17.73 22.57 7.10
N TYR A 460 18.51 22.90 6.07
CA TYR A 460 18.82 24.29 5.73
C TYR A 460 17.57 25.06 5.27
N VAL A 461 16.66 24.43 4.51
CA VAL A 461 15.36 25.03 4.16
C VAL A 461 14.52 25.30 5.41
N ILE A 462 14.39 24.32 6.31
CA ILE A 462 13.63 24.44 7.56
C ILE A 462 14.22 25.55 8.45
N SER A 463 15.54 25.59 8.61
CA SER A 463 16.24 26.63 9.36
C SER A 463 15.96 28.02 8.78
N ASP A 464 16.02 28.17 7.46
CA ASP A 464 15.84 29.47 6.80
C ASP A 464 14.44 30.03 7.03
N ILE A 465 13.40 29.22 6.79
CA ILE A 465 12.00 29.67 6.94
C ILE A 465 11.56 29.84 8.40
N THR A 466 12.31 29.29 9.36
CA THR A 466 12.05 29.41 10.80
C THR A 466 12.93 30.46 11.50
N GLY A 467 13.73 31.21 10.74
CA GLY A 467 14.44 32.40 11.23
C GLY A 467 15.89 32.18 11.61
N ASN A 468 16.52 31.09 11.16
CA ASN A 468 17.96 30.83 11.28
C ASN A 468 18.49 30.95 12.72
N LYS A 469 17.80 30.29 13.67
CA LYS A 469 18.27 30.19 15.07
C LYS A 469 19.70 29.63 15.12
N GLN A 470 20.54 30.24 15.95
CA GLN A 470 21.96 29.90 15.99
C GLN A 470 22.17 28.45 16.46
N GLU A 471 21.43 28.04 17.47
CA GLU A 471 21.47 26.70 18.06
C GLU A 471 21.13 25.61 17.02
N VAL A 472 20.16 25.89 16.16
CA VAL A 472 19.78 24.99 15.05
C VAL A 472 20.89 24.89 14.01
N LEU A 473 21.48 26.03 13.62
CA LEU A 473 22.57 26.07 12.65
C LEU A 473 23.84 25.36 13.17
N GLU A 474 24.10 25.40 14.46
CA GLU A 474 25.22 24.68 15.09
C GLU A 474 25.04 23.15 14.97
N GLU A 475 23.85 22.63 15.23
CA GLU A 475 23.56 21.20 15.07
C GLU A 475 23.56 20.78 13.59
N ILE A 476 23.08 21.61 12.66
CA ILE A 476 23.18 21.34 11.21
C ILE A 476 24.65 21.23 10.78
N LYS A 477 25.52 22.11 11.28
CA LYS A 477 26.98 22.05 11.01
C LYS A 477 27.62 20.80 11.60
N SER A 478 27.13 20.33 12.76
CA SER A 478 27.56 19.05 13.35
C SER A 478 27.30 17.90 12.37
N ILE A 479 26.09 17.84 11.80
CA ILE A 479 25.73 16.84 10.77
C ILE A 479 26.60 16.98 9.50
N GLU A 480 26.85 18.22 9.04
CA GLU A 480 27.74 18.48 7.90
C GLU A 480 29.17 17.97 8.16
N SER A 481 29.67 18.05 9.40
CA SER A 481 30.99 17.52 9.76
C SER A 481 31.06 15.99 9.71
N ILE A 482 29.97 15.30 10.06
CA ILE A 482 29.88 13.83 10.00
C ILE A 482 30.02 13.33 8.56
N CYS A 483 29.43 14.04 7.59
CA CYS A 483 29.52 13.70 6.17
C CYS A 483 30.96 13.68 5.63
N ASN A 484 31.89 14.38 6.30
CA ASN A 484 33.27 14.55 5.87
C ASN A 484 34.26 13.65 6.62
N ASN A 485 33.81 12.87 7.61
CA ASN A 485 34.65 12.03 8.46
C ASN A 485 34.42 10.53 8.21
N ASN A 486 35.51 9.73 8.22
CA ASN A 486 35.41 8.27 8.22
C ASN A 486 35.02 7.76 9.62
N THR A 487 33.73 7.86 9.95
CA THR A 487 33.16 7.43 11.24
C THR A 487 32.45 6.09 11.08
N GLU A 488 32.40 5.26 12.13
CA GLU A 488 31.62 4.03 12.10
C GLU A 488 30.11 4.33 11.95
N GLN A 489 29.39 3.43 11.27
CA GLN A 489 27.99 3.61 10.88
C GLN A 489 27.03 3.85 12.07
N LEU A 490 27.22 3.13 13.18
CA LEU A 490 26.37 3.26 14.37
C LEU A 490 26.56 4.63 15.07
N ASP A 491 27.80 5.13 15.10
CA ASP A 491 28.12 6.44 15.66
C ASP A 491 27.52 7.58 14.83
N ILE A 492 27.42 7.40 13.51
CA ILE A 492 26.74 8.33 12.60
C ILE A 492 25.25 8.42 12.95
N GLU A 493 24.57 7.28 13.11
CA GLU A 493 23.13 7.23 13.41
C GLU A 493 22.80 7.91 14.73
N LEU A 494 23.49 7.54 15.82
CA LEU A 494 23.28 8.15 17.15
C LEU A 494 23.58 9.65 17.17
N SER A 495 24.60 10.09 16.42
CA SER A 495 24.98 11.51 16.35
C SER A 495 23.96 12.33 15.55
N ILE A 496 23.46 11.79 14.44
CA ILE A 496 22.40 12.42 13.64
C ILE A 496 21.12 12.48 14.45
N GLU A 497 20.72 11.38 15.11
CA GLU A 497 19.52 11.33 15.96
C GLU A 497 19.53 12.44 17.00
N LYS A 498 20.60 12.54 17.78
CA LYS A 498 20.77 13.56 18.80
C LYS A 498 20.69 14.99 18.23
N SER A 499 21.30 15.21 17.07
CA SER A 499 21.29 16.52 16.40
C SER A 499 19.88 16.87 15.92
N LEU A 500 19.19 15.92 15.27
CA LEU A 500 17.82 16.08 14.81
C LEU A 500 16.84 16.32 15.96
N THR A 501 16.97 15.58 17.08
CA THR A 501 16.15 15.80 18.29
C THR A 501 16.27 17.24 18.75
N LYS A 502 17.49 17.76 18.92
CA LYS A 502 17.70 19.15 19.35
C LYS A 502 17.14 20.15 18.35
N ILE A 503 17.40 19.97 17.05
CA ILE A 503 16.90 20.86 16.00
C ILE A 503 15.38 20.96 16.07
N PHE A 504 14.70 19.81 16.06
CA PHE A 504 13.25 19.81 16.04
C PHE A 504 12.66 20.28 17.38
N THR A 505 13.27 19.95 18.53
CA THR A 505 12.79 20.42 19.85
C THR A 505 12.87 21.94 19.92
N GLU A 506 13.95 22.53 19.40
CA GLU A 506 14.12 23.99 19.40
C GLU A 506 13.11 24.70 18.49
N LEU A 507 12.76 24.08 17.37
CA LEU A 507 11.83 24.62 16.37
C LEU A 507 10.36 24.34 16.63
N SER A 508 10.04 23.32 17.42
CA SER A 508 8.66 22.87 17.63
C SER A 508 7.91 23.73 18.64
N ASN A 509 6.60 23.92 18.43
CA ASN A 509 5.69 24.51 19.41
C ASN A 509 5.54 23.59 20.63
N ASN A 510 5.34 22.28 20.39
CA ASN A 510 5.39 21.26 21.43
C ASN A 510 6.83 20.80 21.64
N LYS A 511 7.38 20.99 22.84
CA LYS A 511 8.75 20.61 23.16
C LYS A 511 8.92 19.11 23.46
N ASP A 512 7.81 18.40 23.71
CA ASP A 512 7.81 16.96 23.95
C ASP A 512 7.75 16.20 22.62
N ILE A 513 8.93 16.08 22.01
CA ILE A 513 9.14 15.37 20.76
C ILE A 513 10.35 14.43 20.86
N GLU A 514 10.29 13.35 20.11
CA GLU A 514 11.36 12.36 20.00
C GLU A 514 11.70 12.13 18.53
N VAL A 515 12.97 11.82 18.26
CA VAL A 515 13.42 11.42 16.93
C VAL A 515 14.00 10.03 17.04
N GLU A 516 13.57 9.14 16.16
CA GLU A 516 14.15 7.81 16.01
C GLU A 516 14.74 7.72 14.62
N THR A 517 16.03 7.42 14.54
CA THR A 517 16.71 7.23 13.25
C THR A 517 16.75 5.76 12.88
N LYS A 518 16.64 5.50 11.58
CA LYS A 518 16.99 4.20 10.99
C LYS A 518 18.32 4.35 10.25
N LYS A 519 18.62 3.42 9.35
CA LYS A 519 19.87 3.40 8.60
C LYS A 519 20.05 4.66 7.75
N PHE A 520 21.08 5.45 8.08
CA PHE A 520 21.56 6.55 7.24
C PHE A 520 22.76 6.14 6.40
N THR A 521 23.01 6.81 5.29
CA THR A 521 24.17 6.58 4.43
C THR A 521 24.67 7.91 3.90
N VAL A 522 25.99 8.04 3.80
CA VAL A 522 26.60 9.19 3.13
C VAL A 522 26.58 8.91 1.63
N GLY A 523 25.93 9.79 0.88
CA GLY A 523 25.84 9.75 -0.57
C GLY A 523 26.22 11.11 -1.18
N ASN A 524 26.11 11.23 -2.50
CA ASN A 524 26.36 12.49 -3.18
C ASN A 524 25.07 13.10 -3.71
N ARG A 525 24.93 14.41 -3.53
CA ARG A 525 23.91 15.26 -4.17
C ARG A 525 24.12 15.37 -5.68
N GLU A 526 23.14 15.97 -6.38
CA GLU A 526 23.26 16.31 -7.81
C GLU A 526 24.46 17.23 -8.12
N ASP A 527 24.83 18.12 -7.19
CA ASP A 527 26.03 18.96 -7.31
C ASP A 527 27.34 18.24 -6.90
N LYS A 528 27.29 16.92 -6.69
CA LYS A 528 28.40 16.03 -6.33
C LYS A 528 29.02 16.30 -4.96
N LYS A 529 28.35 17.07 -4.09
CA LYS A 529 28.75 17.24 -2.70
C LYS A 529 28.22 16.10 -1.84
N PRO A 530 28.97 15.67 -0.81
CA PRO A 530 28.49 14.65 0.13
C PRO A 530 27.31 15.17 0.95
N ASP A 531 26.34 14.29 1.21
CA ASP A 531 25.17 14.54 2.04
C ASP A 531 24.61 13.21 2.58
N ILE A 532 23.53 13.25 3.34
CA ILE A 532 22.95 12.10 4.03
C ILE A 532 21.60 11.69 3.44
N PHE A 533 21.44 10.38 3.28
CA PHE A 533 20.23 9.70 2.81
C PHE A 533 19.86 8.56 3.74
N GLY A 534 18.57 8.34 4.01
CA GLY A 534 18.11 7.36 5.00
C GLY A 534 16.71 7.67 5.48
N GLU A 535 16.33 7.16 6.65
CA GLU A 535 14.99 7.33 7.20
C GLU A 535 15.06 7.77 8.67
N PHE A 536 14.17 8.68 9.07
CA PHE A 536 13.95 9.00 10.48
C PHE A 536 12.46 9.23 10.75
N SER A 537 12.04 8.94 11.99
CA SER A 537 10.70 9.23 12.50
C SER A 537 10.76 10.39 13.48
N LEU A 538 9.79 11.29 13.37
CA LEU A 538 9.56 12.39 14.30
C LEU A 538 8.27 12.10 15.07
N PHE A 539 8.39 11.82 16.36
CA PHE A 539 7.29 11.51 17.26
C PHE A 539 6.88 12.73 18.08
N TYR A 540 5.56 12.96 18.16
CA TYR A 540 4.88 13.91 19.02
C TYR A 540 4.25 13.18 20.19
N ASN A 541 4.66 13.56 21.40
CA ASN A 541 4.09 13.07 22.62
C ASN A 541 3.07 14.08 23.14
N PHE A 542 1.83 13.63 23.38
CA PHE A 542 0.82 14.45 24.03
C PHE A 542 -0.25 13.57 24.69
N SER A 543 -0.58 13.84 25.95
CA SER A 543 -1.63 13.11 26.70
C SER A 543 -1.49 11.58 26.66
N GLY A 544 -0.26 11.07 26.74
CA GLY A 544 0.04 9.63 26.70
C GLY A 544 -0.12 8.98 25.32
N ILE A 545 -0.19 9.78 24.26
CA ILE A 545 -0.18 9.35 22.86
C ILE A 545 1.17 9.73 22.26
N GLN A 546 1.85 8.74 21.66
CA GLN A 546 3.03 8.95 20.85
C GLN A 546 2.67 8.69 19.39
N SER A 547 2.64 9.76 18.58
CA SER A 547 2.23 9.73 17.17
C SER A 547 3.06 10.71 16.36
N GLY A 548 3.28 10.46 15.08
CA GLY A 548 4.24 11.24 14.33
C GLY A 548 4.26 10.93 12.85
N VAL A 549 5.36 11.32 12.22
CA VAL A 549 5.61 11.06 10.80
C VAL A 549 6.97 10.41 10.63
N SER A 550 7.08 9.49 9.67
CA SER A 550 8.36 8.98 9.19
C SER A 550 8.71 9.62 7.86
N ILE A 551 9.98 10.00 7.70
CA ILE A 551 10.52 10.64 6.51
C ILE A 551 11.59 9.72 5.94
N SER A 552 11.38 9.28 4.70
CA SER A 552 12.36 8.53 3.92
C SER A 552 13.02 9.45 2.90
N ILE A 553 14.35 9.51 2.93
CA ILE A 553 15.17 10.37 2.09
C ILE A 553 16.00 9.47 1.17
N SER A 554 15.71 9.55 -0.12
CA SER A 554 16.42 8.83 -1.18
C SER A 554 16.91 9.82 -2.24
N LEU A 555 17.77 9.35 -3.15
CA LEU A 555 18.18 10.16 -4.29
C LEU A 555 16.94 10.58 -5.11
N GLN A 556 16.78 11.88 -5.33
CA GLN A 556 15.70 12.51 -6.12
C GLN A 556 14.28 12.39 -5.53
N HIS A 557 14.09 11.75 -4.38
CA HIS A 557 12.76 11.59 -3.79
C HIS A 557 12.76 11.58 -2.26
N THR A 558 11.74 12.20 -1.69
CA THR A 558 11.44 12.13 -0.25
C THR A 558 10.03 11.58 -0.08
N GLY A 559 9.88 10.58 0.78
CA GLY A 559 8.60 9.98 1.15
C GLY A 559 8.19 10.39 2.56
N LEU A 560 6.89 10.47 2.80
CA LEU A 560 6.30 10.76 4.10
C LEU A 560 5.30 9.65 4.45
N ASP A 561 5.40 9.08 5.65
CA ASP A 561 4.45 8.12 6.20
C ASP A 561 4.08 8.46 7.65
N LEU A 562 3.07 7.79 8.21
CA LEU A 562 2.72 7.92 9.62
C LEU A 562 3.64 7.07 10.49
N ALA A 563 3.94 7.57 11.68
CA ALA A 563 4.68 6.86 12.72
C ALA A 563 3.89 6.84 14.05
N GLY A 564 4.01 5.76 14.81
CA GLY A 564 3.42 5.64 16.15
C GLY A 564 1.92 5.34 16.17
N ASN A 565 1.30 5.51 17.34
CA ASN A 565 -0.11 5.21 17.59
C ASN A 565 -0.95 6.49 17.56
N ALA A 566 -1.95 6.57 16.69
CA ALA A 566 -2.84 7.73 16.62
C ALA A 566 -3.70 7.94 17.88
N PHE A 567 -3.88 6.92 18.72
CA PHE A 567 -4.78 6.94 19.87
C PHE A 567 -4.23 6.17 21.07
N SER A 568 -4.47 6.70 22.28
CA SER A 568 -4.22 5.98 23.53
C SER A 568 -5.19 4.80 23.70
N ILE A 569 -4.88 3.86 24.60
CA ILE A 569 -5.75 2.71 24.91
C ILE A 569 -7.15 3.16 25.38
N GLU A 570 -7.24 4.22 26.18
CA GLU A 570 -8.51 4.77 26.67
C GLU A 570 -9.34 5.37 25.53
N TYR A 571 -8.72 6.18 24.68
CA TYR A 571 -9.42 6.78 23.55
C TYR A 571 -9.83 5.75 22.50
N LYS A 572 -9.04 4.69 22.27
CA LYS A 572 -9.44 3.56 21.42
C LYS A 572 -10.76 2.94 21.88
N LYS A 573 -11.00 2.82 23.20
CA LYS A 573 -12.29 2.31 23.74
C LYS A 573 -13.46 3.24 23.41
N ILE A 574 -13.31 4.54 23.64
CA ILE A 574 -14.36 5.55 23.39
C ILE A 574 -14.70 5.61 21.89
N ILE A 575 -13.67 5.65 21.03
CA ILE A 575 -13.86 5.68 19.57
C ILE A 575 -14.52 4.38 19.12
N LYS A 576 -14.07 3.22 19.63
CA LYS A 576 -14.69 1.91 19.33
C LYS A 576 -16.19 1.90 19.64
N GLU A 577 -16.61 2.38 20.81
CA GLU A 577 -18.04 2.47 21.15
C GLU A 577 -18.83 3.37 20.17
N CYS A 578 -18.26 4.50 19.75
CA CYS A 578 -18.88 5.38 18.76
C CYS A 578 -19.09 4.67 17.42
N PHE A 579 -18.09 3.92 16.95
CA PHE A 579 -18.18 3.16 15.71
C PHE A 579 -19.13 1.96 15.82
N ILE A 580 -19.17 1.25 16.96
CA ILE A 580 -20.15 0.17 17.19
C ILE A 580 -21.58 0.73 17.13
N ASN A 581 -21.82 1.90 17.75
CA ASN A 581 -23.12 2.56 17.68
C ASN A 581 -23.51 2.97 16.26
N ALA A 582 -22.55 3.39 15.43
CA ALA A 582 -22.79 3.65 14.02
C ALA A 582 -23.03 2.35 13.23
N GLN A 583 -22.23 1.31 13.48
CA GLN A 583 -22.35 -0.02 12.86
C GLN A 583 -23.76 -0.59 13.05
N ASN A 584 -24.32 -0.46 14.26
CA ASN A 584 -25.67 -0.92 14.58
C ASN A 584 -26.76 -0.31 13.69
N LYS A 585 -26.57 0.93 13.20
CA LYS A 585 -27.50 1.58 12.27
C LYS A 585 -27.48 0.95 10.87
N TYR A 586 -26.41 0.22 10.53
CA TYR A 586 -26.20 -0.42 9.25
C TYR A 586 -26.15 -1.95 9.34
N ASN A 587 -26.74 -2.56 10.39
CA ASN A 587 -26.76 -4.01 10.56
C ASN A 587 -27.46 -4.74 9.39
N ASN A 588 -28.50 -4.11 8.83
CA ASN A 588 -29.27 -4.60 7.70
C ASN A 588 -29.27 -3.54 6.57
N PRO A 589 -28.14 -3.35 5.88
CA PRO A 589 -28.01 -2.26 4.92
C PRO A 589 -28.90 -2.52 3.70
N VAL A 590 -29.63 -1.50 3.28
CA VAL A 590 -30.52 -1.53 2.11
C VAL A 590 -29.85 -0.77 0.96
N GLY A 591 -29.53 -1.51 -0.12
CA GLY A 591 -28.92 -0.93 -1.31
C GLY A 591 -27.42 -0.58 -1.16
N TYR A 592 -26.88 -0.02 -2.23
CA TYR A 592 -25.44 0.15 -2.42
C TYR A 592 -24.77 1.08 -1.41
N THR A 593 -25.36 2.24 -1.16
CA THR A 593 -24.79 3.28 -0.29
C THR A 593 -24.63 2.78 1.14
N GLU A 594 -25.66 2.15 1.70
CA GLU A 594 -25.59 1.59 3.04
C GLU A 594 -24.61 0.41 3.14
N CYS A 595 -24.48 -0.41 2.09
CA CYS A 595 -23.48 -1.49 2.05
C CYS A 595 -22.06 -0.94 2.11
N ILE A 596 -21.76 0.12 1.33
CA ILE A 596 -20.45 0.79 1.34
C ILE A 596 -20.15 1.38 2.71
N ILE A 597 -21.13 2.05 3.33
CA ILE A 597 -20.94 2.67 4.64
C ILE A 597 -20.72 1.62 5.73
N ARG A 598 -21.50 0.52 5.70
CA ARG A 598 -21.29 -0.61 6.61
C ARG A 598 -19.86 -1.12 6.51
N GLU A 599 -19.39 -1.36 5.29
CA GLU A 599 -18.04 -1.89 5.07
C GLU A 599 -16.96 -0.92 5.54
N TYR A 600 -17.11 0.37 5.26
CA TYR A 600 -16.22 1.40 5.78
C TYR A 600 -16.15 1.40 7.31
N ILE A 601 -17.30 1.37 8.00
CA ILE A 601 -17.34 1.33 9.46
C ILE A 601 -16.65 0.07 9.99
N ASN A 602 -16.84 -1.09 9.34
CA ASN A 602 -16.17 -2.34 9.72
C ASN A 602 -14.64 -2.24 9.60
N LEU A 603 -14.14 -1.70 8.48
CA LEU A 603 -12.70 -1.56 8.23
C LEU A 603 -12.06 -0.54 9.17
N GLU A 604 -12.73 0.59 9.43
CA GLU A 604 -12.25 1.58 10.39
C GLU A 604 -12.25 1.01 11.82
N LEU A 605 -13.25 0.21 12.20
CA LEU A 605 -13.24 -0.52 13.48
C LEU A 605 -12.03 -1.43 13.61
N ILE A 606 -11.71 -2.21 12.58
CA ILE A 606 -10.53 -3.09 12.55
C ILE A 606 -9.25 -2.26 12.76
N LYS A 607 -9.10 -1.13 12.06
CA LYS A 607 -7.93 -0.24 12.20
C LYS A 607 -7.79 0.33 13.61
N ILE A 608 -8.91 0.62 14.28
CA ILE A 608 -8.91 1.16 15.65
C ILE A 608 -8.54 0.07 16.66
N THR A 609 -9.02 -1.17 16.47
CA THR A 609 -8.87 -2.25 17.45
C THR A 609 -7.60 -3.05 17.30
N GLU A 610 -7.05 -3.14 16.09
CA GLU A 610 -5.97 -4.07 15.75
C GLU A 610 -4.73 -3.33 15.27
N SER A 611 -3.55 -3.75 15.75
CA SER A 611 -2.28 -3.20 15.27
C SER A 611 -1.99 -3.59 13.81
N ILE A 612 -2.45 -4.78 13.39
CA ILE A 612 -2.21 -5.32 12.05
C ILE A 612 -3.54 -5.80 11.45
N GLY A 613 -4.28 -4.87 10.83
CA GLY A 613 -5.66 -5.12 10.40
C GLY A 613 -5.85 -6.32 9.47
N TYR A 614 -4.91 -6.58 8.54
CA TYR A 614 -5.01 -7.70 7.60
C TYR A 614 -4.80 -9.08 8.25
N LEU A 615 -4.30 -9.13 9.49
CA LEU A 615 -4.16 -10.37 10.26
C LEU A 615 -5.39 -10.71 11.10
N THR A 616 -6.46 -9.91 11.04
CA THR A 616 -7.72 -10.27 11.69
C THR A 616 -8.35 -11.51 11.07
N ASP A 617 -9.00 -12.34 11.89
CA ASP A 617 -9.71 -13.53 11.42
C ASP A 617 -10.68 -13.21 10.27
N SER A 618 -11.36 -12.06 10.31
CA SER A 618 -12.30 -11.66 9.25
C SER A 618 -11.61 -11.42 7.91
N ILE A 619 -10.51 -10.66 7.87
CA ILE A 619 -9.78 -10.38 6.63
C ILE A 619 -8.98 -11.60 6.17
N GLN A 620 -8.32 -12.31 7.09
CA GLN A 620 -7.63 -13.55 6.78
C GLN A 620 -8.59 -14.55 6.14
N ASN A 621 -9.73 -14.84 6.74
CA ASN A 621 -10.70 -15.79 6.18
C ASN A 621 -11.18 -15.40 4.78
N ILE A 622 -11.40 -14.10 4.51
CA ILE A 622 -11.74 -13.62 3.15
C ILE A 622 -10.59 -13.88 2.17
N ASN A 623 -9.35 -13.53 2.53
CA ASN A 623 -8.17 -13.77 1.70
C ASN A 623 -8.00 -15.27 1.42
N LEU A 624 -8.05 -16.10 2.47
CA LEU A 624 -7.92 -17.55 2.39
C LEU A 624 -8.97 -18.15 1.46
N TYR A 625 -10.24 -17.81 1.66
CA TYR A 625 -11.34 -18.30 0.83
C TYR A 625 -11.20 -17.85 -0.63
N SER A 626 -10.85 -16.58 -0.85
CA SER A 626 -10.76 -15.99 -2.18
C SER A 626 -9.60 -16.58 -2.99
N ILE A 627 -8.45 -16.77 -2.35
CA ILE A 627 -7.27 -17.39 -2.97
C ILE A 627 -7.51 -18.89 -3.21
N ASN A 628 -8.21 -19.59 -2.31
CA ASN A 628 -8.52 -21.00 -2.51
C ASN A 628 -9.54 -21.24 -3.63
N THR A 629 -10.49 -20.32 -3.81
CA THR A 629 -11.55 -20.44 -4.82
C THR A 629 -11.11 -19.95 -6.20
N GLY A 630 -10.30 -18.87 -6.26
CA GLY A 630 -9.84 -18.26 -7.51
C GLY A 630 -10.93 -17.56 -8.33
N GLY A 631 -10.60 -17.24 -9.58
CA GLY A 631 -11.44 -16.55 -10.53
C GLY A 631 -11.86 -15.16 -10.07
N ASN A 632 -13.14 -14.81 -10.27
CA ASN A 632 -13.68 -13.51 -9.86
C ASN A 632 -13.69 -13.27 -8.34
N ASN A 633 -13.44 -14.29 -7.51
CA ASN A 633 -13.38 -14.11 -6.05
C ASN A 633 -12.21 -13.22 -5.62
N VAL A 634 -11.21 -12.99 -6.47
CA VAL A 634 -10.13 -12.04 -6.18
C VAL A 634 -10.63 -10.63 -5.88
N LEU A 635 -11.80 -10.23 -6.43
CA LEU A 635 -12.39 -8.93 -6.16
C LEU A 635 -12.82 -8.74 -4.70
N LYS A 636 -13.06 -9.83 -3.96
CA LYS A 636 -13.39 -9.77 -2.53
C LYS A 636 -12.22 -9.25 -1.71
N ILE A 637 -10.99 -9.63 -2.08
CA ILE A 637 -9.76 -9.15 -1.45
C ILE A 637 -9.66 -7.63 -1.58
N PHE A 638 -10.13 -7.06 -2.70
CA PHE A 638 -10.08 -5.62 -2.93
C PHE A 638 -11.06 -4.83 -2.05
N LEU A 639 -11.99 -5.51 -1.37
CA LEU A 639 -12.89 -4.91 -0.39
C LEU A 639 -12.31 -4.90 1.03
N CYS A 640 -11.23 -5.62 1.32
CA CYS A 640 -10.58 -5.71 2.63
C CYS A 640 -9.72 -4.48 2.98
N GLY A 641 -10.02 -3.32 2.39
CA GLY A 641 -9.21 -2.11 2.48
C GLY A 641 -8.05 -2.09 1.48
N ARG A 642 -7.26 -1.02 1.54
CA ARG A 642 -6.17 -0.76 0.58
C ARG A 642 -5.01 -1.74 0.81
N ILE A 643 -4.60 -2.45 -0.25
CA ILE A 643 -3.43 -3.34 -0.22
C ILE A 643 -2.18 -2.49 -0.46
N GLU A 644 -1.67 -1.91 0.62
CA GLU A 644 -0.59 -0.91 0.56
C GLU A 644 0.73 -1.42 1.13
N SER A 645 0.73 -1.97 2.35
CA SER A 645 1.96 -2.35 3.05
C SER A 645 2.67 -3.54 2.42
N ILE A 646 4.00 -3.57 2.54
CA ILE A 646 4.82 -4.69 2.06
C ILE A 646 4.40 -5.98 2.76
N GLU A 647 4.07 -5.91 4.04
CA GLU A 647 3.64 -7.05 4.86
C GLU A 647 2.32 -7.65 4.33
N TYR A 648 1.35 -6.81 3.95
CA TYR A 648 0.08 -7.33 3.44
C TYR A 648 0.26 -7.94 2.04
N LYS A 649 1.09 -7.31 1.20
CA LYS A 649 1.46 -7.85 -0.11
C LYS A 649 2.20 -9.19 0.02
N GLU A 650 3.17 -9.28 0.92
CA GLU A 650 3.90 -10.51 1.27
C GLU A 650 2.93 -11.59 1.73
N TYR A 651 2.00 -11.28 2.65
CA TYR A 651 1.01 -12.22 3.14
C TYR A 651 0.19 -12.85 2.00
N ILE A 652 -0.30 -12.04 1.06
CA ILE A 652 -1.09 -12.52 -0.09
C ILE A 652 -0.24 -13.40 -1.02
N VAL A 653 0.96 -12.94 -1.40
CA VAL A 653 1.84 -13.66 -2.32
C VAL A 653 2.33 -14.98 -1.70
N MET A 654 2.77 -14.94 -0.45
CA MET A 654 3.20 -16.11 0.32
C MET A 654 2.09 -17.15 0.38
N TYR A 655 0.89 -16.75 0.77
CA TYR A 655 -0.21 -17.69 0.91
C TYR A 655 -0.58 -18.35 -0.42
N PHE A 656 -0.61 -17.58 -1.51
CA PHE A 656 -0.81 -18.11 -2.85
C PHE A 656 0.28 -19.14 -3.22
N LEU A 657 1.55 -18.82 -3.01
CA LEU A 657 2.66 -19.70 -3.35
C LEU A 657 2.57 -21.03 -2.57
N LEU A 658 2.28 -20.97 -1.27
CA LEU A 658 2.15 -22.16 -0.41
C LEU A 658 0.93 -23.03 -0.78
N LEU A 659 -0.21 -22.43 -1.14
CA LEU A 659 -1.43 -23.16 -1.47
C LEU A 659 -1.35 -23.91 -2.81
N TYR A 660 -0.62 -23.35 -3.78
CA TYR A 660 -0.57 -23.85 -5.17
C TYR A 660 0.67 -24.68 -5.51
N ILE A 661 1.29 -25.32 -4.53
CA ILE A 661 2.45 -26.22 -4.77
C ILE A 661 2.03 -27.45 -5.59
N ILE A 662 0.91 -28.07 -5.21
CA ILE A 662 0.43 -29.34 -5.80
C ILE A 662 -0.76 -29.12 -6.73
N LYS A 663 -1.59 -28.09 -6.49
CA LYS A 663 -2.79 -27.84 -7.28
C LYS A 663 -2.40 -27.53 -8.73
N PRO A 664 -2.93 -28.24 -9.74
CA PRO A 664 -2.64 -27.95 -11.14
C PRO A 664 -3.12 -26.53 -11.45
N GLN A 665 -2.19 -25.69 -11.86
CA GLN A 665 -2.40 -24.27 -11.95
C GLN A 665 -3.08 -23.91 -13.27
N LYS A 666 -4.40 -24.03 -13.29
CA LYS A 666 -5.24 -23.71 -14.46
C LYS A 666 -5.84 -22.31 -14.41
N ASP A 667 -5.78 -21.64 -13.25
CA ASP A 667 -6.35 -20.31 -13.06
C ASP A 667 -5.30 -19.21 -13.25
N ASN A 668 -5.34 -18.58 -14.43
CA ASN A 668 -4.49 -17.46 -14.77
C ASN A 668 -4.76 -16.21 -13.93
N SER A 669 -5.94 -16.07 -13.29
CA SER A 669 -6.31 -14.85 -12.58
C SER A 669 -5.46 -14.62 -11.32
N LEU A 670 -5.31 -15.63 -10.46
CA LEU A 670 -4.50 -15.52 -9.24
C LEU A 670 -3.01 -15.32 -9.56
N ILE A 671 -2.49 -16.01 -10.58
CA ILE A 671 -1.13 -15.76 -11.08
C ILE A 671 -0.98 -14.29 -11.47
N ARG A 672 -1.91 -13.74 -12.26
CA ARG A 672 -1.82 -12.35 -12.73
C ARG A 672 -1.93 -11.36 -11.59
N MET A 673 -2.87 -11.57 -10.67
CA MET A 673 -3.05 -10.72 -9.48
C MET A 673 -1.78 -10.68 -8.64
N THR A 674 -1.24 -11.85 -8.27
CA THR A 674 -0.02 -11.93 -7.47
C THR A 674 1.21 -11.42 -8.24
N ASN A 675 1.30 -11.66 -9.56
CA ASN A 675 2.34 -11.10 -10.42
C ASN A 675 2.29 -9.55 -10.45
N ASN A 676 1.08 -8.98 -10.40
CA ASN A 676 0.90 -7.54 -10.32
C ASN A 676 1.27 -6.98 -8.94
N ILE A 677 0.95 -7.70 -7.86
CA ILE A 677 1.39 -7.36 -6.50
C ILE A 677 2.92 -7.37 -6.40
N ILE A 678 3.57 -8.44 -6.89
CA ILE A 678 5.04 -8.55 -6.98
C ILE A 678 5.60 -7.39 -7.82
N GLY A 679 5.00 -7.12 -8.96
CA GLY A 679 5.38 -6.00 -9.83
C GLY A 679 5.11 -4.61 -9.25
N SER A 680 4.55 -4.47 -8.04
CA SER A 680 4.24 -3.20 -7.39
C SER A 680 5.17 -2.85 -6.23
N VAL A 681 6.16 -3.71 -5.94
CA VAL A 681 7.13 -3.50 -4.86
C VAL A 681 8.53 -3.23 -5.45
N PRO A 682 9.39 -2.46 -4.75
CA PRO A 682 10.77 -2.25 -5.18
C PRO A 682 11.58 -3.54 -5.01
N LEU A 683 11.76 -4.32 -6.09
CA LEU A 683 12.45 -5.61 -6.04
C LEU A 683 13.98 -5.50 -6.14
N ASP A 684 14.50 -4.30 -6.38
CA ASP A 684 15.91 -3.95 -6.26
C ASP A 684 16.36 -3.91 -4.79
N ASP A 685 15.46 -3.52 -3.87
CA ASP A 685 15.68 -3.66 -2.43
C ASP A 685 15.74 -5.13 -2.01
N GLU A 686 16.86 -5.54 -1.42
CA GLU A 686 17.14 -6.92 -1.01
C GLU A 686 16.12 -7.43 0.01
N TYR A 687 15.84 -6.63 1.05
CA TYR A 687 14.91 -7.01 2.10
C TYR A 687 13.49 -7.24 1.57
N THR A 688 12.98 -6.28 0.78
CA THR A 688 11.65 -6.36 0.15
C THR A 688 11.56 -7.51 -0.83
N ARG A 689 12.56 -7.66 -1.71
CA ARG A 689 12.64 -8.76 -2.67
C ARG A 689 12.55 -10.09 -1.94
N ASN A 690 13.42 -10.31 -0.95
CA ASN A 690 13.50 -11.57 -0.23
C ASN A 690 12.20 -11.89 0.52
N ARG A 691 11.54 -10.89 1.10
CA ARG A 691 10.20 -11.04 1.69
C ARG A 691 9.16 -11.50 0.68
N ILE A 692 9.09 -10.84 -0.47
CA ILE A 692 8.02 -11.06 -1.44
C ILE A 692 8.16 -12.39 -2.19
N LEU A 693 9.39 -12.85 -2.50
CA LEU A 693 9.57 -14.07 -3.31
C LEU A 693 9.99 -15.32 -2.53
N ARG A 694 10.27 -15.27 -1.22
CA ARG A 694 10.73 -16.46 -0.43
C ARG A 694 9.80 -17.68 -0.51
N GLY A 695 8.50 -17.48 -0.74
CA GLY A 695 7.54 -18.57 -0.93
C GLY A 695 7.90 -19.49 -2.12
N TYR A 696 8.77 -19.03 -3.03
CA TYR A 696 9.34 -19.80 -4.12
C TYR A 696 10.04 -21.09 -3.68
N ILE A 697 10.66 -21.11 -2.48
CA ILE A 697 11.31 -22.32 -1.95
C ILE A 697 10.34 -23.50 -1.94
N CYS A 698 9.10 -23.23 -1.53
CA CYS A 698 8.05 -24.25 -1.45
C CYS A 698 7.42 -24.51 -2.82
N ASN A 699 7.33 -23.48 -3.67
CA ASN A 699 6.70 -23.57 -4.99
C ASN A 699 7.67 -23.18 -6.11
N THR A 700 8.58 -24.11 -6.46
CA THR A 700 9.60 -23.88 -7.48
C THR A 700 9.05 -23.65 -8.89
N LYS A 701 7.76 -23.92 -9.12
CA LYS A 701 7.07 -23.62 -10.39
C LYS A 701 6.83 -22.13 -10.58
N ALA A 702 7.01 -21.28 -9.56
CA ALA A 702 6.79 -19.84 -9.70
C ALA A 702 7.61 -19.20 -10.84
N LYS A 703 8.82 -19.70 -11.09
CA LYS A 703 9.67 -19.28 -12.23
C LYS A 703 9.05 -19.56 -13.61
N GLU A 704 8.09 -20.49 -13.70
CA GLU A 704 7.43 -20.84 -14.96
C GLU A 704 6.34 -19.83 -15.32
N TYR A 705 5.69 -19.22 -14.32
CA TYR A 705 4.56 -18.31 -14.53
C TYR A 705 4.84 -16.85 -14.15
N TYR A 706 5.87 -16.55 -13.35
CA TYR A 706 6.39 -15.19 -13.12
C TYR A 706 7.56 -14.87 -14.05
N THR A 707 7.27 -14.84 -15.34
CA THR A 707 8.27 -14.73 -16.42
C THR A 707 8.93 -13.34 -16.57
N LYS A 708 8.50 -12.36 -15.78
CA LYS A 708 9.09 -11.00 -15.73
C LYS A 708 10.31 -10.91 -14.80
N ILE A 709 10.50 -11.93 -13.97
CA ILE A 709 11.69 -12.11 -13.14
C ILE A 709 12.61 -13.04 -13.90
N ASP A 710 13.85 -12.60 -14.14
CA ASP A 710 14.85 -13.39 -14.84
C ASP A 710 15.11 -14.72 -14.13
N LYS A 711 15.38 -15.78 -14.89
CA LYS A 711 15.60 -17.13 -14.34
C LYS A 711 16.77 -17.19 -13.36
N THR A 712 17.79 -16.35 -13.55
CA THR A 712 18.98 -16.30 -12.69
C THR A 712 18.67 -15.78 -11.29
N VAL A 713 17.72 -14.86 -11.15
CA VAL A 713 17.29 -14.26 -9.87
C VAL A 713 16.77 -15.33 -8.91
N TRP A 714 16.03 -16.32 -9.43
CA TRP A 714 15.45 -17.39 -8.61
C TRP A 714 16.51 -18.31 -7.96
N ASN A 715 17.75 -18.28 -8.45
CA ASN A 715 18.83 -19.14 -7.94
C ASN A 715 19.70 -18.45 -6.86
N ASP A 716 19.55 -17.14 -6.66
CA ASP A 716 20.40 -16.35 -5.74
C ASP A 716 19.66 -15.97 -4.45
N PHE A 717 18.51 -16.59 -4.19
CA PHE A 717 17.52 -15.95 -3.36
C PHE A 717 17.76 -16.06 -1.85
N ILE A 718 18.54 -17.04 -1.36
CA ILE A 718 18.55 -17.37 0.08
C ILE A 718 19.88 -17.97 0.53
N ASN A 719 20.49 -17.35 1.54
CA ASN A 719 21.59 -17.90 2.33
C ASN A 719 21.51 -17.52 3.82
N ASP A 720 20.41 -16.89 4.27
CA ASP A 720 20.32 -16.32 5.63
C ASP A 720 19.29 -17.04 6.51
N ASN A 721 19.65 -17.24 7.78
CA ASN A 721 18.90 -17.98 8.80
C ASN A 721 17.51 -17.39 9.06
N ASP A 722 17.41 -16.06 9.10
CA ASP A 722 16.18 -15.33 9.40
C ASP A 722 15.07 -15.60 8.37
N GLU A 723 15.45 -15.80 7.11
CA GLU A 723 14.52 -16.13 6.02
C GLU A 723 13.93 -17.52 6.19
N PHE A 724 14.76 -18.49 6.59
CA PHE A 724 14.32 -19.85 6.91
C PHE A 724 13.36 -19.85 8.10
N SER A 725 13.73 -19.18 9.20
CA SER A 725 12.89 -19.07 10.39
C SER A 725 11.53 -18.46 10.07
N THR A 726 11.50 -17.38 9.29
CA THR A 726 10.26 -16.71 8.92
C THR A 726 9.36 -17.59 8.05
N LEU A 727 9.93 -18.35 7.09
CA LEU A 727 9.15 -19.23 6.24
C LEU A 727 8.52 -20.40 7.03
N LEU A 728 9.25 -20.95 8.00
CA LEU A 728 8.71 -21.97 8.91
C LEU A 728 7.53 -21.43 9.74
N LEU A 729 7.61 -20.18 10.21
CA LEU A 729 6.50 -19.52 10.90
C LEU A 729 5.26 -19.40 10.01
N TYR A 730 5.42 -19.03 8.73
CA TYR A 730 4.31 -18.99 7.79
C TYR A 730 3.67 -20.36 7.56
N ILE A 731 4.47 -21.42 7.35
CA ILE A 731 3.94 -22.79 7.20
C ILE A 731 3.19 -23.21 8.46
N HIS A 732 3.76 -22.97 9.63
CA HIS A 732 3.11 -23.26 10.90
C HIS A 732 1.76 -22.53 11.01
N GLY A 733 1.69 -21.26 10.60
CA GLY A 733 0.45 -20.48 10.57
C GLY A 733 -0.60 -21.01 9.58
N PHE A 734 -0.17 -21.46 8.40
CA PHE A 734 -1.06 -21.87 7.30
C PHE A 734 -1.32 -23.36 7.19
N ILE A 735 -0.78 -24.17 8.11
CA ILE A 735 -0.80 -25.63 8.05
C ILE A 735 -2.18 -26.23 7.78
N SER A 736 -3.25 -25.59 8.26
CA SER A 736 -4.63 -26.07 8.06
C SER A 736 -5.04 -26.08 6.58
N ASN A 737 -4.41 -25.27 5.74
CA ASN A 737 -4.84 -24.99 4.37
C ASN A 737 -3.86 -25.47 3.29
N ILE A 738 -2.64 -25.90 3.65
CA ILE A 738 -1.58 -26.24 2.70
C ILE A 738 -1.13 -27.70 2.86
N ASP A 739 -0.41 -28.22 1.85
CA ASP A 739 0.32 -29.48 2.00
C ASP A 739 1.74 -29.19 2.52
N VAL A 740 1.99 -29.61 3.76
CA VAL A 740 3.24 -29.35 4.48
C VAL A 740 4.41 -30.10 3.89
N ILE A 741 4.19 -31.32 3.40
CA ILE A 741 5.29 -32.23 3.08
C ILE A 741 6.15 -31.68 1.94
N PRO A 742 5.59 -31.22 0.80
CA PRO A 742 6.40 -30.58 -0.24
C PRO A 742 7.03 -29.27 0.20
N CYS A 743 6.35 -28.46 1.01
CA CYS A 743 6.91 -27.21 1.55
C CYS A 743 8.19 -27.50 2.34
N LEU A 744 8.08 -28.40 3.32
CA LEU A 744 9.17 -28.77 4.21
C LEU A 744 10.33 -29.41 3.43
N THR A 745 10.01 -30.22 2.42
CA THR A 745 11.01 -30.79 1.50
C THR A 745 11.79 -29.70 0.76
N GLY A 746 11.11 -28.69 0.20
CA GLY A 746 11.74 -27.57 -0.48
C GLY A 746 12.65 -26.78 0.45
N ILE A 747 12.18 -26.52 1.68
CA ILE A 747 12.92 -25.79 2.71
C ILE A 747 14.20 -26.52 3.11
N ILE A 748 14.10 -27.80 3.48
CA ILE A 748 15.26 -28.56 3.93
C ILE A 748 16.31 -28.66 2.81
N LYS A 749 15.89 -28.92 1.56
CA LYS A 749 16.82 -28.95 0.43
C LYS A 749 17.54 -27.62 0.20
N THR A 750 16.83 -26.50 0.38
CA THR A 750 17.40 -25.16 0.26
C THR A 750 18.38 -24.88 1.40
N ALA A 751 18.02 -25.25 2.64
CA ALA A 751 18.90 -25.12 3.80
C ALA A 751 20.20 -25.91 3.64
N VAL A 752 20.11 -27.17 3.17
CA VAL A 752 21.29 -28.02 2.90
C VAL A 752 22.23 -27.40 1.86
N SER A 753 21.68 -26.70 0.87
CA SER A 753 22.43 -26.10 -0.23
C SER A 753 23.05 -24.74 0.13
N SER A 754 22.74 -24.18 1.30
CA SER A 754 23.24 -22.87 1.77
C SER A 754 24.66 -22.98 2.32
N MET A 755 25.43 -21.87 2.35
CA MET A 755 26.82 -21.89 2.84
C MET A 755 26.94 -22.34 4.32
N ASN A 756 26.00 -21.93 5.18
CA ASN A 756 25.96 -22.29 6.61
C ASN A 756 24.90 -23.37 6.90
N ASN A 757 24.83 -24.39 6.03
CA ASN A 757 23.76 -25.38 6.04
C ASN A 757 23.49 -26.07 7.39
N TYR A 758 24.55 -26.44 8.11
CA TYR A 758 24.43 -27.11 9.40
C TYR A 758 23.80 -26.20 10.46
N ASP A 759 24.29 -24.97 10.58
CA ASP A 759 23.83 -24.01 11.58
C ASP A 759 22.40 -23.57 11.31
N ILE A 760 22.06 -23.28 10.04
CA ILE A 760 20.68 -22.95 9.61
C ILE A 760 19.70 -24.05 10.02
N ILE A 761 20.06 -25.33 9.81
CA ILE A 761 19.18 -26.44 10.21
C ILE A 761 19.07 -26.50 11.73
N MET A 762 20.19 -26.44 12.45
CA MET A 762 20.26 -26.57 13.92
C MET A 762 19.45 -25.48 14.62
N ASP A 763 19.58 -24.24 14.18
CA ASP A 763 18.85 -23.08 14.72
C ASP A 763 17.34 -23.22 14.52
N ASN A 764 16.93 -23.83 13.40
CA ASN A 764 15.54 -23.96 13.01
C ASN A 764 14.86 -25.28 13.42
N ILE A 765 15.55 -26.18 14.14
CA ILE A 765 14.98 -27.48 14.56
C ILE A 765 13.65 -27.29 15.32
N SER A 766 13.56 -26.28 16.17
CA SER A 766 12.34 -26.00 16.95
C SER A 766 11.15 -25.70 16.02
N GLY A 767 11.37 -24.91 14.97
CA GLY A 767 10.34 -24.61 13.96
C GLY A 767 9.91 -25.85 13.18
N ILE A 768 10.87 -26.69 12.79
CA ILE A 768 10.60 -27.96 12.09
C ILE A 768 9.75 -28.89 12.97
N ILE A 769 10.10 -29.06 14.25
CA ILE A 769 9.35 -29.93 15.17
C ILE A 769 7.93 -29.41 15.40
N ASN A 770 7.76 -28.09 15.54
CA ASN A 770 6.42 -27.50 15.70
C ASN A 770 5.52 -27.80 14.48
N ILE A 771 6.08 -27.74 13.28
CA ILE A 771 5.37 -28.11 12.05
C ILE A 771 5.05 -29.61 12.04
N ILE A 772 6.00 -30.48 12.38
CA ILE A 772 5.79 -31.93 12.45
C ILE A 772 4.66 -32.26 13.42
N SER A 773 4.70 -31.74 14.65
CA SER A 773 3.67 -32.01 15.65
C SER A 773 2.29 -31.59 15.16
N LYS A 774 2.20 -30.40 14.59
CA LYS A 774 0.91 -29.85 14.16
C LYS A 774 0.35 -30.56 12.93
N GLU A 775 1.21 -31.04 12.02
CA GLU A 775 0.79 -31.91 10.91
C GLU A 775 0.30 -33.27 11.42
N LEU A 776 1.00 -33.88 12.39
CA LEU A 776 0.59 -35.15 13.00
C LEU A 776 -0.73 -35.06 13.78
N ASP A 777 -1.07 -33.90 14.30
CA ASP A 777 -2.35 -33.66 14.98
C ASP A 777 -3.52 -33.47 14.00
N LYS A 778 -3.23 -33.02 12.78
CA LYS A 778 -4.23 -32.71 11.75
C LYS A 778 -4.46 -33.88 10.78
N THR A 779 -3.42 -34.66 10.48
CA THR A 779 -3.46 -35.66 9.41
C THR A 779 -4.46 -36.79 9.67
N ASP A 780 -5.20 -37.17 8.63
CA ASP A 780 -6.04 -38.39 8.63
C ASP A 780 -5.24 -39.65 8.29
N LYS A 781 -3.99 -39.51 7.84
CA LYS A 781 -3.09 -40.64 7.54
C LYS A 781 -2.48 -41.23 8.82
N PRO A 782 -2.03 -42.50 8.79
CA PRO A 782 -1.29 -43.08 9.92
C PRO A 782 -0.11 -42.19 10.32
N LYS A 783 -0.07 -41.80 11.60
CA LYS A 783 0.93 -40.85 12.13
C LYS A 783 2.37 -41.32 11.95
N ASN A 784 2.61 -42.63 12.08
CA ASN A 784 3.90 -43.25 11.83
C ASN A 784 4.35 -43.07 10.37
N GLU A 785 3.45 -43.20 9.39
CA GLU A 785 3.80 -43.00 7.98
C GLU A 785 4.21 -41.55 7.70
N VAL A 786 3.42 -40.59 8.19
CA VAL A 786 3.71 -39.15 8.01
C VAL A 786 5.00 -38.75 8.70
N PHE A 787 5.21 -39.20 9.94
CA PHE A 787 6.43 -38.92 10.68
C PHE A 787 7.66 -39.51 9.97
N ASN A 788 7.61 -40.78 9.58
CA ASN A 788 8.71 -41.44 8.87
C ASN A 788 8.99 -40.76 7.53
N GLN A 789 7.96 -40.33 6.81
CA GLN A 789 8.12 -39.58 5.57
C GLN A 789 8.91 -38.28 5.79
N ILE A 790 8.60 -37.51 6.84
CA ILE A 790 9.31 -36.27 7.16
C ILE A 790 10.76 -36.55 7.56
N ILE A 791 11.01 -37.57 8.38
CA ILE A 791 12.38 -37.91 8.79
C ILE A 791 13.21 -38.43 7.61
N GLU A 792 12.63 -39.22 6.71
CA GLU A 792 13.29 -39.64 5.47
C GLU A 792 13.59 -38.45 4.54
N ILE A 793 12.74 -37.41 4.52
CA ILE A 793 13.06 -36.17 3.80
C ILE A 793 14.31 -35.49 4.37
N ILE A 794 14.44 -35.41 5.70
CA ILE A 794 15.63 -34.85 6.35
C ILE A 794 16.86 -35.69 5.98
N LYS A 795 16.75 -37.01 6.10
CA LYS A 795 17.82 -37.97 5.79
C LYS A 795 18.29 -37.86 4.36
N GLU A 796 17.39 -37.96 3.39
CA GLU A 796 17.72 -37.91 1.97
C GLU A 796 18.26 -36.54 1.55
N SER A 797 17.73 -35.46 2.12
CA SER A 797 18.21 -34.10 1.80
C SER A 797 19.60 -33.85 2.40
N CYS A 798 19.89 -34.39 3.58
CA CYS A 798 21.17 -34.19 4.28
C CYS A 798 22.21 -35.29 4.02
N LYS A 799 21.98 -36.21 3.07
CA LYS A 799 22.85 -37.38 2.86
C LYS A 799 24.30 -37.06 2.48
N GLU A 800 24.51 -35.90 1.84
CA GLU A 800 25.84 -35.40 1.46
C GLU A 800 26.52 -34.62 2.60
N MET A 801 25.82 -34.39 3.73
CA MET A 801 26.43 -33.83 4.91
C MET A 801 27.34 -34.86 5.59
N ASP A 802 28.34 -34.34 6.29
CA ASP A 802 29.15 -35.13 7.20
C ASP A 802 28.27 -35.93 8.20
N LYS A 803 28.59 -37.21 8.38
CA LYS A 803 27.79 -38.14 9.20
C LYS A 803 27.72 -37.73 10.66
N TYR A 804 28.79 -37.10 11.17
CA TYR A 804 28.79 -36.53 12.52
C TYR A 804 27.79 -35.36 12.63
N LYS A 805 27.75 -34.44 11.66
CA LYS A 805 26.72 -33.39 11.61
C LYS A 805 25.30 -33.95 11.52
N LEU A 806 25.06 -34.93 10.66
CA LEU A 806 23.74 -35.57 10.54
C LEU A 806 23.30 -36.25 11.84
N THR A 807 24.23 -36.93 12.52
CA THR A 807 23.99 -37.54 13.85
C THR A 807 23.62 -36.49 14.88
N ASN A 808 24.30 -35.34 14.89
CA ASN A 808 23.97 -34.22 15.78
C ASN A 808 22.58 -33.62 15.47
N ILE A 809 22.15 -33.57 14.20
CA ILE A 809 20.80 -33.12 13.84
C ILE A 809 19.76 -34.08 14.43
N TYR A 810 19.91 -35.39 14.27
CA TYR A 810 18.99 -36.37 14.85
C TYR A 810 18.96 -36.33 16.37
N LEU A 811 20.14 -36.21 17.01
CA LEU A 811 20.25 -36.02 18.46
C LEU A 811 19.48 -34.76 18.90
N SER A 812 19.63 -33.66 18.18
CA SER A 812 18.95 -32.40 18.52
C SER A 812 17.44 -32.49 18.35
N ILE A 813 16.96 -33.15 17.29
CA ILE A 813 15.53 -33.43 17.11
C ILE A 813 15.02 -34.30 18.27
N PHE A 814 15.74 -35.37 18.62
CA PHE A 814 15.39 -36.25 19.75
C PHE A 814 15.30 -35.50 21.07
N LEU A 815 16.30 -34.70 21.43
CA LEU A 815 16.33 -33.98 22.70
C LEU A 815 15.26 -32.88 22.77
N LYS A 816 15.08 -32.09 21.69
CA LYS A 816 14.04 -31.05 21.64
C LYS A 816 12.64 -31.65 21.65
N LEU A 817 12.43 -32.79 20.98
CA LEU A 817 11.16 -33.50 21.02
C LEU A 817 10.88 -34.06 22.42
N THR A 818 11.86 -34.72 23.06
CA THR A 818 11.76 -35.19 24.46
C THR A 818 11.43 -34.04 25.41
N SER A 819 12.09 -32.88 25.26
CA SER A 819 11.75 -31.70 26.06
C SER A 819 10.30 -31.23 25.86
N GLY A 820 9.79 -31.21 24.62
CA GLY A 820 8.42 -30.75 24.37
C GLY A 820 7.37 -31.75 24.86
N VAL A 821 7.68 -33.04 24.77
CA VAL A 821 6.93 -34.17 25.36
C VAL A 821 6.79 -33.95 26.87
N ILE A 822 7.90 -33.79 27.60
CA ILE A 822 7.92 -33.56 29.06
C ILE A 822 7.11 -32.31 29.47
N ARG A 823 7.13 -31.25 28.65
CA ARG A 823 6.38 -30.01 28.91
C ARG A 823 4.89 -30.13 28.62
N GLY A 824 4.44 -31.23 28.05
CA GLY A 824 3.04 -31.39 27.60
C GLY A 824 2.70 -30.50 26.41
N PHE A 825 3.69 -30.01 25.66
CA PHE A 825 3.46 -29.19 24.46
C PHE A 825 2.83 -29.99 23.33
N TYR A 826 3.10 -31.30 23.28
CA TYR A 826 2.50 -32.19 22.32
C TYR A 826 1.41 -33.02 23.01
N LYS A 827 0.15 -32.79 22.62
CA LYS A 827 -1.01 -33.51 23.15
C LYS A 827 -1.13 -34.95 22.60
N ASN A 828 -0.20 -35.34 21.73
CA ASN A 828 -0.23 -36.55 20.93
C ASN A 828 0.60 -37.66 21.59
N SER A 829 -0.04 -38.75 22.02
CA SER A 829 0.65 -39.90 22.64
C SER A 829 1.62 -40.59 21.68
N PHE A 830 1.49 -40.35 20.36
CA PHE A 830 2.37 -40.90 19.32
C PHE A 830 3.87 -40.69 19.59
N PHE A 831 4.27 -39.52 20.10
CA PHE A 831 5.69 -39.26 20.34
C PHE A 831 6.25 -40.14 21.46
N TYR A 832 5.46 -40.41 22.50
CA TYR A 832 5.81 -41.34 23.57
C TYR A 832 5.83 -42.80 23.10
N GLU A 833 4.86 -43.18 22.26
CA GLU A 833 4.66 -44.57 21.82
C GLU A 833 5.62 -45.01 20.72
N TYR A 834 6.06 -44.09 19.86
CA TYR A 834 6.84 -44.43 18.65
C TYR A 834 7.94 -43.42 18.31
N GLY A 835 7.61 -42.12 18.28
CA GLY A 835 8.50 -41.11 17.70
C GLY A 835 9.89 -41.03 18.33
N LEU A 836 9.97 -41.04 19.67
CA LEU A 836 11.24 -41.01 20.39
C LEU A 836 12.09 -42.26 20.16
N MET A 837 11.46 -43.44 20.12
CA MET A 837 12.14 -44.71 19.85
C MET A 837 12.70 -44.75 18.43
N TYR A 838 11.90 -44.32 17.45
CA TYR A 838 12.32 -44.25 16.06
C TYR A 838 13.55 -43.34 15.90
N LEU A 839 13.51 -42.13 16.48
CA LEU A 839 14.65 -41.19 16.46
C LEU A 839 15.89 -41.76 17.14
N PHE A 840 15.74 -42.38 18.31
CA PHE A 840 16.86 -43.01 19.03
C PHE A 840 17.56 -44.09 18.19
N ASN A 841 16.79 -44.88 17.44
CA ASN A 841 17.33 -45.95 16.61
C ASN A 841 18.10 -45.44 15.39
N ILE A 842 17.73 -44.28 14.81
CA ILE A 842 18.42 -43.71 13.64
C ILE A 842 19.64 -42.86 13.98
N ILE A 843 19.85 -42.50 15.25
CA ILE A 843 21.09 -41.85 15.71
C ILE A 843 22.24 -42.85 15.55
N ASP A 844 23.26 -42.51 14.76
CA ASP A 844 24.38 -43.40 14.50
C ASP A 844 25.35 -43.40 15.69
N ASN A 845 25.56 -44.57 16.31
CA ASN A 845 26.42 -44.71 17.48
C ASN A 845 27.91 -44.48 17.16
N GLU A 846 28.35 -44.76 15.93
CA GLU A 846 29.75 -44.59 15.51
C GLU A 846 30.16 -43.12 15.46
N TYR A 847 29.23 -42.24 15.09
CA TYR A 847 29.46 -40.80 14.93
C TYR A 847 28.94 -39.97 16.11
N LEU A 848 28.40 -40.63 17.14
CA LEU A 848 27.97 -40.00 18.38
C LEU A 848 29.17 -39.76 19.30
N ILE A 849 29.88 -38.65 19.09
CA ILE A 849 31.05 -38.27 19.90
C ILE A 849 30.61 -37.56 21.17
N VAL A 850 31.14 -38.01 22.32
CA VAL A 850 30.90 -37.42 23.64
C VAL A 850 31.76 -36.16 23.81
N GLU A 851 31.12 -35.00 23.72
CA GLU A 851 31.75 -33.69 23.92
C GLU A 851 30.67 -32.64 24.21
N ASN A 852 31.06 -31.41 24.54
CA ASN A 852 30.10 -30.31 24.68
C ASN A 852 29.53 -29.91 23.31
N LYS A 853 28.27 -30.26 23.05
CA LYS A 853 27.55 -29.90 21.81
C LYS A 853 26.98 -28.48 21.91
N GLN A 854 27.80 -27.46 21.66
CA GLN A 854 27.40 -26.05 21.79
C GLN A 854 26.14 -25.70 20.98
N ASN A 855 26.02 -26.21 19.75
CA ASN A 855 24.93 -25.89 18.82
C ASN A 855 23.56 -26.52 19.19
N ILE A 856 23.49 -27.34 20.25
CA ILE A 856 22.21 -27.87 20.75
C ILE A 856 21.58 -26.84 21.69
N ASP A 857 20.63 -26.05 21.22
CA ASP A 857 19.96 -25.05 22.06
C ASP A 857 18.93 -25.69 23.03
N LEU A 858 19.35 -25.93 24.29
CA LEU A 858 18.53 -26.40 25.42
C LEU A 858 19.06 -25.81 26.73
N SER A 859 18.19 -25.20 27.55
CA SER A 859 18.59 -24.66 28.85
C SER A 859 18.69 -25.71 29.95
N GLN A 860 19.52 -25.44 30.96
CA GLN A 860 19.89 -26.38 32.03
C GLN A 860 18.69 -27.03 32.76
N PRO A 861 17.62 -26.31 33.15
CA PRO A 861 16.47 -26.94 33.82
C PRO A 861 15.77 -28.01 32.97
N PHE A 862 15.94 -27.98 31.64
CA PHE A 862 15.38 -28.97 30.74
C PHE A 862 16.28 -30.17 30.55
N LEU A 863 17.60 -29.98 30.58
CA LEU A 863 18.56 -31.08 30.52
C LEU A 863 18.35 -32.04 31.69
N ASN A 864 18.18 -31.52 32.92
CA ASN A 864 17.89 -32.35 34.10
C ASN A 864 16.59 -33.15 33.96
N LYS A 865 15.52 -32.53 33.45
CA LYS A 865 14.24 -33.22 33.22
C LYS A 865 14.32 -34.28 32.12
N ILE A 866 15.14 -34.04 31.09
CA ILE A 866 15.40 -35.05 30.06
C ILE A 866 16.14 -36.24 30.67
N LEU A 867 17.14 -36.01 31.52
CA LEU A 867 17.84 -37.09 32.24
C LEU A 867 16.89 -37.93 33.09
N GLU A 868 16.05 -37.27 33.90
CA GLU A 868 15.01 -37.95 34.70
C GLU A 868 14.10 -38.81 33.81
N TYR A 869 13.60 -38.24 32.71
CA TYR A 869 12.74 -38.96 31.77
C TYR A 869 13.44 -40.17 31.13
N LEU A 870 14.69 -40.02 30.70
CA LEU A 870 15.45 -41.10 30.08
C LEU A 870 15.70 -42.24 31.08
N GLU A 871 16.02 -41.92 32.34
CA GLU A 871 16.21 -42.90 33.41
C GLU A 871 14.91 -43.65 33.75
N ASP A 872 13.80 -42.92 33.91
CA ASP A 872 12.48 -43.50 34.17
C ASP A 872 12.03 -44.44 33.04
N ASN A 873 12.47 -44.16 31.81
CA ASN A 873 12.13 -44.92 30.61
C ASN A 873 13.28 -45.79 30.08
N ARG A 874 14.34 -46.04 30.86
CA ARG A 874 15.56 -46.75 30.41
C ARG A 874 15.28 -48.08 29.70
N LYS A 875 14.27 -48.83 30.19
CA LYS A 875 13.88 -50.15 29.64
C LYS A 875 13.40 -50.07 28.20
N VAL A 876 12.87 -48.92 27.80
CA VAL A 876 12.37 -48.69 26.44
C VAL A 876 13.55 -48.63 25.46
N PHE A 877 14.66 -48.00 25.85
CA PHE A 877 15.83 -47.81 24.98
C PHE A 877 16.83 -49.00 24.99
N TYR A 878 16.79 -49.88 25.99
CA TYR A 878 17.75 -50.99 26.19
C TYR A 878 17.41 -52.25 25.38
N TYR A 879 17.21 -52.11 24.07
CA TYR A 879 16.78 -53.23 23.23
C TYR A 879 17.91 -54.20 22.83
N ASN A 880 19.14 -53.69 22.65
CA ASN A 880 20.31 -54.48 22.27
C ASN A 880 21.61 -53.86 22.85
N PRO A 881 22.77 -54.55 22.82
CA PRO A 881 24.02 -54.04 23.40
C PRO A 881 24.49 -52.69 22.81
N GLU A 882 24.30 -52.47 21.51
CA GLU A 882 24.66 -51.22 20.83
C GLU A 882 23.83 -50.03 21.34
N ASN A 883 22.53 -50.25 21.60
CA ASN A 883 21.65 -49.25 22.16
C ASN A 883 22.00 -48.89 23.61
N ILE A 884 22.55 -49.82 24.38
CA ILE A 884 23.03 -49.55 25.75
C ILE A 884 24.22 -48.59 25.70
N GLU A 885 25.19 -48.85 24.83
CA GLU A 885 26.34 -47.95 24.63
C GLU A 885 25.90 -46.57 24.16
N LYS A 886 25.01 -46.51 23.16
CA LYS A 886 24.44 -45.26 22.63
C LYS A 886 23.70 -44.47 23.71
N TYR A 887 22.88 -45.13 24.52
CA TYR A 887 22.17 -44.51 25.64
C TYR A 887 23.16 -43.85 26.61
N HIS A 888 24.21 -44.56 27.03
CA HIS A 888 25.21 -44.02 27.94
C HIS A 888 25.94 -42.80 27.36
N LYS A 889 26.31 -42.83 26.06
CA LYS A 889 26.90 -41.67 25.39
C LYS A 889 25.96 -40.46 25.38
N ILE A 890 24.66 -40.65 25.13
CA ILE A 890 23.68 -39.55 25.15
C ILE A 890 23.56 -38.95 26.57
N ILE A 891 23.48 -39.79 27.61
CA ILE A 891 23.45 -39.32 29.00
C ILE A 891 24.71 -38.52 29.34
N GLU A 892 25.88 -39.00 28.94
CA GLU A 892 27.16 -38.31 29.17
C GLU A 892 27.21 -36.95 28.44
N ILE A 893 26.74 -36.87 27.19
CA ILE A 893 26.61 -35.61 26.44
C ILE A 893 25.69 -34.62 27.18
N ILE A 894 24.56 -35.08 27.72
CA ILE A 894 23.63 -34.22 28.46
C ILE A 894 24.26 -33.72 29.77
N ASN A 895 25.00 -34.58 30.49
CA ASN A 895 25.70 -34.20 31.71
C ASN A 895 26.80 -33.16 31.45
N ILE A 896 27.69 -33.41 30.47
CA ILE A 896 28.74 -32.45 30.07
C ILE A 896 28.13 -31.08 29.77
N LYS A 897 27.02 -31.06 29.02
CA LYS A 897 26.34 -29.82 28.67
C LYS A 897 25.74 -29.12 29.89
N SER A 898 25.15 -29.87 30.82
CA SER A 898 24.56 -29.34 32.06
C SER A 898 25.60 -28.69 32.97
N ASP A 899 26.81 -29.24 32.99
CA ASP A 899 27.94 -28.73 33.78
C ASP A 899 28.53 -27.44 33.19
N THR A 900 28.58 -27.30 31.86
CA THR A 900 29.06 -26.08 31.19
C THR A 900 28.12 -24.86 31.26
N VAL A 901 26.84 -25.02 31.63
CA VAL A 901 25.89 -23.89 31.78
C VAL A 901 26.00 -23.23 33.17
N LEU A 902 26.78 -23.81 34.10
CA LEU A 902 27.02 -23.30 35.45
C LEU A 902 28.19 -22.30 35.56
N VAL A 903 28.94 -22.11 34.47
CA VAL A 903 30.08 -21.17 34.34
C VAL A 903 29.66 -20.02 33.45
#